data_AF-A0A7X8XEX4-F1
#
_entry.id   AF-A0A7X8XEX4-F1
#
_cell.length_a   1.000
_cell.length_b   1.000
_cell.length_c   1.000
_cell.angle_alpha   90.00
_cell.angle_beta   90.00
_cell.angle_gamma   90.00
#
_symmetry.space_group_name_H-M   'P 1'
#
loop_
_entity.id
_entity.type
_entity.pdbx_description
1 polymer ?
#
loop_
_entity_poly.entity_id
_entity_poly.type
_entity_poly.pdbx_seq_one_letter_code
_entity_poly.pdbx_strand_id
1 'polypeptide(L)'
;MFRRILLALPFLCLPFLRAMNDEPDELSWENFSLNPNVFAHFRKYWAKQALPGASMENCPATFPAISLSPQDFKDNPGSWQIHQQEKMDFLQAHYGHGYTAARAKLCISEPGTYRVWVKYYKHKGYFASFALSILPSELLRYQDQVVTSSQGQYYSYNFDWKEHSPKRPTPLPVNPGERNEFIWESGDLVDLSPGEYAIELSTLVHGGPFTFRKIAKIVLCADPLLENPESISENGEYPACDPTKQAWNAWNQRPGSLPWEALSEAQRNYYLEWRRQFLQKLCENPEGIAEQRLAAKVYFDEQVNLIGTPQEVADEKKAMASLLEVPHPDFAEFIEAEDMQISKGWEIKDMSDASGKILMAGYADGLAEANSNLELPKAGTYYVWVRYHLYHKYFNIFDLSFSDSEGKTLAKLNYGQPEDRFSRRDNLFTWECHPAELPAGKLLLLLRKNVGKGPYTYRRVDKIFITDTSALHPDTFWAPLSDEPLTLWQSRDPWDGFVRSSAPQADDIIEPSSVSLVIPEGDAASLLFHLRNDGRETISLTPRVSGTASVQIRLVAYLNTALYKWTPAILLERQRIFLPPHQNTSLWITIPTQGTLAQGQHSAKIELGERNVDFKIQVIPATPKRPVPIVGGWCKPLQRSSCWELFRDIGVNLIFNTVVSQEEMQQYGIKHFALSVPHQEENMVK
;
A
#
# COMPACT_ATOMS: atom_id res chain seq x y z
N MET A 1 -7.04 64.17 -16.55
CA MET A 1 -5.61 64.00 -16.91
C MET A 1 -4.99 63.03 -15.92
N PHE A 2 -4.42 61.92 -16.42
CA PHE A 2 -3.54 60.92 -15.79
C PHE A 2 -4.07 60.24 -14.50
N ARG A 3 -4.62 59.00 -14.49
CA ARG A 3 -4.03 57.67 -14.81
C ARG A 3 -2.59 57.48 -14.32
N ARG A 4 -2.39 56.63 -13.29
CA ARG A 4 -1.50 55.44 -13.33
C ARG A 4 -1.61 54.53 -12.07
N ILE A 5 -2.00 53.28 -12.36
CA ILE A 5 -1.46 52.01 -11.86
C ILE A 5 -1.69 51.68 -10.37
N LEU A 6 -2.81 50.98 -10.09
CA LEU A 6 -2.83 49.92 -9.09
C LEU A 6 -1.93 48.79 -9.62
N LEU A 7 -0.82 48.52 -8.94
CA LEU A 7 -0.12 47.25 -9.04
C LEU A 7 -0.90 46.24 -8.20
N ALA A 8 -1.53 45.28 -8.89
CA ALA A 8 -2.01 44.06 -8.26
C ALA A 8 -0.79 43.33 -7.67
N LEU A 9 -0.68 43.33 -6.35
CA LEU A 9 0.15 42.37 -5.63
C LEU A 9 -0.46 40.98 -5.87
N PRO A 10 0.28 40.03 -6.45
CA PRO A 10 -0.18 38.66 -6.51
C PRO A 10 -0.23 38.16 -5.07
N PHE A 11 -1.41 37.74 -4.61
CA PHE A 11 -1.51 36.79 -3.52
C PHE A 11 -0.68 35.56 -3.97
N LEU A 12 0.53 35.44 -3.45
CA LEU A 12 1.29 34.19 -3.48
C LEU A 12 0.53 33.22 -2.58
N CYS A 13 -0.51 32.59 -3.13
CA CYS A 13 -0.90 31.27 -2.66
C CYS A 13 0.37 30.43 -2.70
N LEU A 14 0.82 29.91 -1.56
CA LEU A 14 1.81 28.85 -1.54
C LEU A 14 1.35 27.80 -2.57
N PRO A 15 2.15 27.48 -3.59
CA PRO A 15 1.78 26.42 -4.50
C PRO A 15 1.70 25.16 -3.65
N PHE A 16 0.49 24.65 -3.43
CA PHE A 16 0.30 23.30 -2.93
C PHE A 16 1.17 22.40 -3.80
N LEU A 17 2.22 21.81 -3.21
CA LEU A 17 3.18 20.93 -3.86
C LEU A 17 2.47 19.62 -4.23
N ARG A 18 1.58 19.67 -5.22
CA ARG A 18 0.90 18.49 -5.77
C ARG A 18 1.84 17.73 -6.71
N ALA A 19 2.99 17.29 -6.21
CA ALA A 19 3.86 16.40 -6.98
C ALA A 19 3.35 14.95 -6.80
N MET A 20 2.42 14.56 -7.69
CA MET A 20 1.81 13.23 -7.78
C MET A 20 0.91 12.83 -6.61
N ASN A 21 -0.16 13.59 -6.39
CA ASN A 21 -1.35 13.15 -5.64
C ASN A 21 -1.71 11.73 -6.11
N ASP A 22 -1.50 10.61 -5.40
CA ASP A 22 -1.73 10.36 -3.99
C ASP A 22 -0.69 9.37 -3.40
N GLU A 23 0.61 9.52 -3.73
CA GLU A 23 1.64 8.61 -3.17
C GLU A 23 1.58 8.58 -1.62
N PRO A 24 1.69 7.39 -0.98
CA PRO A 24 1.67 7.27 0.46
C PRO A 24 2.77 8.14 1.09
N ASP A 25 2.41 8.80 2.18
CA ASP A 25 3.14 9.98 2.68
C ASP A 25 4.64 9.71 2.90
N GLU A 26 5.03 8.62 3.55
CA GLU A 26 6.32 8.49 4.27
C GLU A 26 7.60 8.73 3.42
N LEU A 27 7.62 8.34 2.13
CA LEU A 27 8.71 8.57 1.17
C LEU A 27 8.17 9.11 -0.18
N SER A 28 7.18 10.00 -0.09
CA SER A 28 6.66 10.76 -1.23
C SER A 28 7.64 11.86 -1.67
N TRP A 29 7.41 12.42 -2.85
CA TRP A 29 8.17 13.57 -3.33
C TRP A 29 8.08 14.77 -2.37
N GLU A 30 6.89 15.03 -1.84
CA GLU A 30 6.66 16.10 -0.87
C GLU A 30 7.51 15.89 0.39
N ASN A 31 7.50 14.68 0.95
CA ASN A 31 8.31 14.37 2.14
C ASN A 31 9.82 14.38 1.87
N PHE A 32 10.27 14.07 0.66
CA PHE A 32 11.69 14.28 0.29
C PHE A 32 12.12 15.74 0.41
N SER A 33 11.20 16.67 0.12
CA SER A 33 11.49 18.11 0.24
C SER A 33 11.55 18.58 1.70
N LEU A 34 10.97 17.82 2.63
CA LEU A 34 10.90 18.18 4.05
C LEU A 34 11.89 17.37 4.92
N ASN A 35 12.59 16.38 4.37
CA ASN A 35 13.47 15.53 5.15
C ASN A 35 14.97 15.90 4.99
N PRO A 36 15.65 16.41 6.06
CA PRO A 36 17.06 16.79 5.97
C PRO A 36 18.00 15.65 5.61
N ASN A 37 17.67 14.42 6.03
CA ASN A 37 18.50 13.24 5.79
C ASN A 37 18.40 12.79 4.32
N VAL A 38 17.21 12.90 3.73
CA VAL A 38 17.01 12.72 2.27
C VAL A 38 17.81 13.78 1.51
N PHE A 39 17.73 15.05 1.94
CA PHE A 39 18.51 16.12 1.33
C PHE A 39 20.02 15.89 1.43
N ALA A 40 20.54 15.35 2.54
CA ALA A 40 21.96 15.04 2.67
C ALA A 40 22.44 14.05 1.60
N HIS A 41 21.62 13.06 1.24
CA HIS A 41 21.90 12.17 0.11
C HIS A 41 21.85 12.92 -1.23
N PHE A 42 20.78 13.70 -1.45
CA PHE A 42 20.63 14.51 -2.67
C PHE A 42 21.78 15.48 -2.90
N ARG A 43 22.24 16.18 -1.86
CA ARG A 43 23.38 17.11 -1.93
C ARG A 43 24.65 16.42 -2.44
N LYS A 44 24.92 15.17 -2.01
CA LYS A 44 26.06 14.39 -2.50
C LYS A 44 25.89 14.03 -3.98
N TYR A 45 24.67 13.72 -4.41
CA TYR A 45 24.35 13.43 -5.80
C TYR A 45 24.51 14.69 -6.68
N TRP A 46 23.93 15.81 -6.25
CA TRP A 46 24.05 17.12 -6.89
C TRP A 46 25.51 17.56 -7.09
N ALA A 47 26.36 17.33 -6.08
CA ALA A 47 27.76 17.69 -6.15
C ALA A 47 28.52 16.91 -7.24
N LYS A 48 28.06 15.72 -7.62
CA LYS A 48 28.63 14.92 -8.72
C LYS A 48 28.04 15.33 -10.07
N GLN A 49 26.75 15.65 -10.09
CA GLN A 49 26.02 16.02 -11.29
C GLN A 49 24.95 17.03 -10.91
N ALA A 50 25.09 18.30 -11.30
CA ALA A 50 24.07 19.31 -11.03
C ALA A 50 22.79 19.03 -11.85
N LEU A 51 21.63 19.46 -11.34
CA LEU A 51 20.37 19.37 -12.08
C LEU A 51 20.45 20.18 -13.39
N PRO A 52 20.08 19.58 -14.53
CA PRO A 52 20.04 20.29 -15.80
C PRO A 52 19.10 21.50 -15.75
N GLY A 53 19.58 22.68 -16.18
CA GLY A 53 18.76 23.89 -16.25
C GLY A 53 18.39 24.51 -14.90
N ALA A 54 19.09 24.15 -13.82
CA ALA A 54 18.86 24.73 -12.50
C ALA A 54 19.04 26.26 -12.49
N SER A 55 18.09 26.98 -11.88
CA SER A 55 18.27 28.39 -11.55
C SER A 55 19.17 28.53 -10.33
N MET A 56 20.09 29.50 -10.42
CA MET A 56 20.99 29.85 -9.32
C MET A 56 20.46 31.07 -8.61
N GLU A 57 20.27 30.97 -7.30
CA GLU A 57 19.74 32.03 -6.45
C GLU A 57 20.73 32.37 -5.35
N ASN A 58 20.70 33.62 -4.90
CA ASN A 58 21.49 34.01 -3.75
C ASN A 58 20.80 33.51 -2.47
N CYS A 59 21.60 32.97 -1.55
CA CYS A 59 21.13 32.63 -0.22
C CYS A 59 20.62 33.89 0.49
N PRO A 60 19.43 33.85 1.11
CA PRO A 60 18.98 34.89 2.04
C PRO A 60 20.06 35.19 3.08
N ALA A 61 20.22 36.46 3.43
CA ALA A 61 21.19 36.88 4.43
C ALA A 61 20.77 36.42 5.84
N THR A 62 19.46 36.40 6.07
CA THR A 62 18.81 36.06 7.34
C THR A 62 17.62 35.14 7.11
N PHE A 63 17.22 34.42 8.15
CA PHE A 63 16.05 33.55 8.20
C PHE A 63 15.22 33.83 9.46
N PRO A 64 13.88 33.80 9.38
CA PRO A 64 13.04 33.93 10.57
C PRO A 64 13.24 32.74 11.51
N ALA A 65 13.26 33.02 12.81
CA ALA A 65 13.30 32.04 13.87
C ALA A 65 12.40 32.43 15.05
N ILE A 66 11.88 31.40 15.71
CA ILE A 66 10.96 31.49 16.83
C ILE A 66 11.48 30.56 17.92
N SER A 67 11.56 31.08 19.14
CA SER A 67 11.93 30.33 20.33
C SER A 67 10.75 30.26 21.29
N LEU A 68 10.52 29.07 21.83
CA LEU A 68 9.58 28.84 22.92
C LEU A 68 10.34 28.26 24.12
N SER A 69 10.03 28.84 25.27
CA SER A 69 10.52 28.47 26.59
C SER A 69 9.44 27.71 27.37
N PRO A 70 9.81 27.02 28.46
CA PRO A 70 8.87 26.42 29.40
C PRO A 70 7.77 27.37 29.87
N GLN A 71 8.09 28.66 30.01
CA GLN A 71 7.17 29.67 30.51
C GLN A 71 6.04 29.98 29.52
N ASP A 72 6.23 29.72 28.22
CA ASP A 72 5.19 29.91 27.20
C ASP A 72 4.04 28.90 27.34
N PHE A 73 4.25 27.80 28.06
CA PHE A 73 3.25 26.77 28.34
C PHE A 73 2.50 26.99 29.66
N LYS A 74 2.81 28.05 30.43
CA LYS A 74 2.23 28.30 31.77
C LYS A 74 0.71 28.39 31.78
N ASP A 75 0.11 28.85 30.68
CA ASP A 75 -1.34 29.08 30.58
C ASP A 75 -2.10 27.79 30.21
N ASN A 76 -1.41 26.80 29.63
CA ASN A 76 -1.96 25.46 29.40
C ASN A 76 -0.88 24.36 29.58
N PRO A 77 -0.42 24.11 30.82
CA PRO A 77 0.68 23.18 31.08
C PRO A 77 0.24 21.70 31.04
N GLY A 78 -1.06 21.42 30.97
CA GLY A 78 -1.58 20.06 31.09
C GLY A 78 -1.09 19.37 32.36
N SER A 79 -0.49 18.19 32.21
CA SER A 79 0.14 17.44 33.31
C SER A 79 1.64 17.72 33.45
N TRP A 80 2.20 18.62 32.65
CA TRP A 80 3.59 19.00 32.71
C TRP A 80 3.80 20.07 33.78
N GLN A 81 4.95 20.04 34.44
CA GLN A 81 5.32 21.02 35.48
C GLN A 81 6.56 21.79 35.05
N ILE A 82 6.54 23.11 35.25
CA ILE A 82 7.72 23.94 35.03
C ILE A 82 8.61 23.80 36.27
N HIS A 83 9.84 23.37 36.07
CA HIS A 83 10.87 23.29 37.09
C HIS A 83 12.06 24.17 36.70
N GLN A 84 12.82 24.55 37.71
CA GLN A 84 14.08 25.25 37.54
C GLN A 84 15.20 24.38 38.11
N GLN A 85 16.25 24.15 37.33
CA GLN A 85 17.48 23.54 37.78
C GLN A 85 18.64 24.47 37.42
N GLU A 86 19.40 24.89 38.43
CA GLU A 86 20.40 25.94 38.32
C GLU A 86 19.82 27.27 37.78
N LYS A 87 20.09 27.60 36.50
CA LYS A 87 19.60 28.80 35.80
C LYS A 87 18.77 28.47 34.54
N MET A 88 18.31 27.23 34.42
CA MET A 88 17.54 26.76 33.26
C MET A 88 16.18 26.29 33.72
N ASP A 89 15.14 26.87 33.13
CA ASP A 89 13.78 26.35 33.25
C ASP A 89 13.61 25.16 32.32
N PHE A 90 12.81 24.18 32.73
CA PHE A 90 12.38 23.07 31.88
C PHE A 90 10.97 22.61 32.24
N LEU A 91 10.22 22.17 31.24
CA LEU A 91 8.97 21.44 31.42
C LEU A 91 9.27 19.98 31.71
N GLN A 92 8.68 19.43 32.77
CA GLN A 92 8.82 18.03 33.14
C GLN A 92 7.48 17.31 33.11
N ALA A 93 7.43 16.15 32.46
CA ALA A 93 6.36 15.18 32.62
C ALA A 93 6.87 13.87 33.23
N HIS A 94 6.02 13.24 34.04
CA HIS A 94 6.24 11.90 34.56
C HIS A 94 6.19 10.85 33.44
N TYR A 95 6.76 9.68 33.72
CA TYR A 95 6.64 8.48 32.90
C TYR A 95 5.32 7.75 33.17
N GLY A 96 4.71 7.10 32.16
CA GLY A 96 3.45 6.34 32.32
C GLY A 96 2.35 6.70 31.32
N HIS A 97 1.15 6.14 31.55
CA HIS A 97 -0.05 6.34 30.73
C HIS A 97 -0.89 7.53 31.21
N GLY A 98 -1.55 8.24 30.28
CA GLY A 98 -2.67 9.13 30.59
C GLY A 98 -2.31 10.53 31.11
N TYR A 99 -1.22 11.14 30.64
CA TYR A 99 -0.89 12.53 30.94
C TYR A 99 -1.52 13.48 29.90
N THR A 100 -2.13 14.57 30.36
CA THR A 100 -2.62 15.64 29.49
C THR A 100 -1.45 16.42 28.89
N ALA A 101 -1.54 16.72 27.59
CA ALA A 101 -0.51 17.43 26.84
C ALA A 101 -0.33 18.87 27.32
N ALA A 102 0.88 19.42 27.21
CA ALA A 102 1.13 20.85 27.41
C ALA A 102 0.98 21.58 26.06
N ARG A 103 0.33 22.74 26.06
CA ARG A 103 0.16 23.55 24.85
C ARG A 103 0.61 25.00 25.04
N ALA A 104 1.19 25.57 24.00
CA ALA A 104 1.57 26.97 23.94
C ALA A 104 1.13 27.60 22.61
N LYS A 105 1.00 28.93 22.60
CA LYS A 105 0.70 29.69 21.39
C LYS A 105 1.97 29.78 20.52
N LEU A 106 1.83 29.52 19.23
CA LEU A 106 2.88 29.71 18.23
C LEU A 106 2.39 30.73 17.19
N CYS A 107 3.16 31.80 16.98
CA CYS A 107 2.85 32.81 15.97
C CYS A 107 3.90 32.77 14.85
N ILE A 108 3.45 32.53 13.62
CA ILE A 108 4.28 32.57 12.41
C ILE A 108 4.04 33.91 11.72
N SER A 109 5.09 34.71 11.55
CA SER A 109 5.00 36.03 10.90
C SER A 109 5.22 35.98 9.40
N GLU A 110 6.02 35.03 8.92
CA GLU A 110 6.42 34.89 7.53
C GLU A 110 6.17 33.46 7.05
N PRO A 111 5.78 33.24 5.79
CA PRO A 111 5.68 31.89 5.25
C PRO A 111 7.08 31.28 5.14
N GLY A 112 7.19 29.98 5.41
CA GLY A 112 8.47 29.30 5.21
C GLY A 112 8.44 27.82 5.56
N THR A 113 9.51 27.14 5.15
CA THR A 113 9.83 25.77 5.56
C THR A 113 10.69 25.83 6.81
N TYR A 114 10.10 25.53 7.97
CA TYR A 114 10.73 25.62 9.28
C TYR A 114 11.31 24.28 9.72
N ARG A 115 12.55 24.30 10.19
CA ARG A 115 13.14 23.18 10.93
C ARG A 115 12.77 23.31 12.41
N VAL A 116 12.22 22.23 12.99
CA VAL A 116 11.80 22.18 14.39
C VAL A 116 12.86 21.49 15.24
N TRP A 117 13.39 22.21 16.21
CA TRP A 117 14.40 21.77 17.15
C TRP A 117 13.84 21.72 18.58
N VAL A 118 14.20 20.69 19.32
CA VAL A 118 13.85 20.56 20.74
C VAL A 118 15.09 20.26 21.56
N LYS A 119 15.28 21.03 22.64
CA LYS A 119 16.29 20.78 23.66
C LYS A 119 15.67 19.98 24.79
N TYR A 120 16.11 18.74 24.98
CA TYR A 120 15.59 17.87 26.02
C TYR A 120 16.69 17.11 26.76
N TYR A 121 16.39 16.67 27.98
CA TYR A 121 17.34 15.92 28.80
C TYR A 121 17.34 14.44 28.44
N LYS A 122 18.50 13.93 28.03
CA LYS A 122 18.72 12.52 27.79
C LYS A 122 19.34 11.87 29.02
N HIS A 123 18.70 10.82 29.54
CA HIS A 123 19.20 10.04 30.66
C HIS A 123 19.81 8.73 30.17
N LYS A 124 21.08 8.48 30.50
CA LYS A 124 21.82 7.31 30.04
C LYS A 124 21.06 6.01 30.35
N GLY A 125 20.79 5.22 29.31
CA GLY A 125 20.14 3.92 29.44
C GLY A 125 18.61 3.98 29.55
N TYR A 126 18.00 5.16 29.41
CA TYR A 126 16.57 5.36 29.45
C TYR A 126 16.10 6.20 28.26
N PHE A 127 14.89 5.93 27.79
CA PHE A 127 14.23 6.77 26.79
C PHE A 127 13.34 7.82 27.47
N ALA A 128 13.48 9.06 27.04
CA ALA A 128 12.67 10.19 27.44
C ALA A 128 11.63 10.54 26.36
N SER A 129 11.07 9.55 25.66
CA SER A 129 10.29 9.79 24.44
C SER A 129 9.05 10.67 24.63
N PHE A 130 8.85 11.59 23.70
CA PHE A 130 7.71 12.52 23.63
C PHE A 130 7.37 12.86 22.17
N ALA A 131 6.17 13.35 21.94
CA ALA A 131 5.75 13.91 20.66
C ALA A 131 5.67 15.44 20.76
N LEU A 132 6.05 16.10 19.68
CA LEU A 132 5.73 17.51 19.44
C LEU A 132 4.84 17.59 18.22
N SER A 133 3.72 18.30 18.35
CA SER A 133 2.81 18.55 17.23
C SER A 133 2.54 20.04 17.05
N ILE A 134 2.36 20.46 15.80
CA ILE A 134 1.84 21.79 15.46
C ILE A 134 0.41 21.61 14.96
N LEU A 135 -0.50 22.31 15.61
CA LEU A 135 -1.94 22.14 15.53
C LEU A 135 -2.61 23.49 15.17
N PRO A 136 -3.86 23.47 14.70
CA PRO A 136 -4.66 24.68 14.57
C PRO A 136 -4.80 25.45 15.89
N SER A 137 -4.86 26.77 15.82
CA SER A 137 -4.85 27.67 16.99
C SER A 137 -6.02 27.45 17.95
N GLU A 138 -7.18 27.03 17.45
CA GLU A 138 -8.35 26.69 18.25
C GLU A 138 -8.07 25.58 19.28
N LEU A 139 -7.12 24.69 19.00
CA LEU A 139 -6.76 23.59 19.90
C LEU A 139 -5.94 24.02 21.12
N LEU A 140 -5.45 25.27 21.14
CA LEU A 140 -4.69 25.82 22.25
C LEU A 140 -5.39 25.70 23.60
N ARG A 141 -6.74 25.80 23.63
CA ARG A 141 -7.53 25.80 24.87
C ARG A 141 -8.16 24.45 25.22
N TYR A 142 -8.03 23.45 24.36
CA TYR A 142 -8.56 22.12 24.65
C TYR A 142 -7.68 21.43 25.71
N GLN A 143 -8.25 20.55 26.53
CA GLN A 143 -7.55 19.87 27.63
C GLN A 143 -7.59 18.33 27.53
N ASP A 144 -8.27 17.78 26.52
CA ASP A 144 -8.39 16.33 26.34
C ASP A 144 -7.07 15.67 25.92
N GLN A 145 -6.84 14.45 26.41
CA GLN A 145 -5.58 13.70 26.31
C GLN A 145 -5.22 13.23 24.90
N VAL A 146 -6.17 13.30 23.96
CA VAL A 146 -5.98 12.92 22.55
C VAL A 146 -6.85 13.83 21.71
N VAL A 147 -6.25 14.85 21.10
CA VAL A 147 -6.96 15.72 20.16
C VAL A 147 -6.46 15.44 18.75
N THR A 148 -7.27 14.73 17.99
CA THR A 148 -7.16 14.67 16.53
C THR A 148 -7.93 15.85 15.97
N SER A 149 -7.22 16.80 15.37
CA SER A 149 -7.80 17.97 14.73
C SER A 149 -8.51 17.60 13.44
N SER A 150 -9.63 18.27 13.17
CA SER A 150 -10.33 18.23 11.90
C SER A 150 -9.82 19.22 10.83
N GLN A 151 -8.67 19.82 11.08
CA GLN A 151 -7.90 20.52 10.06
C GLN A 151 -6.51 19.85 9.90
N GLY A 152 -6.37 18.63 10.43
CA GLY A 152 -5.11 17.90 10.47
C GLY A 152 -4.12 18.43 11.50
N GLN A 153 -2.99 17.73 11.60
CA GLN A 153 -1.78 18.21 12.29
C GLN A 153 -0.85 18.76 11.21
N TYR A 154 -0.37 19.99 11.36
CA TYR A 154 0.60 20.58 10.42
C TYR A 154 1.98 19.93 10.56
N TYR A 155 2.28 19.46 11.78
CA TYR A 155 3.53 18.78 12.11
C TYR A 155 3.28 17.78 13.22
N SER A 156 3.97 16.64 13.16
CA SER A 156 4.00 15.67 14.26
C SER A 156 5.29 14.88 14.21
N TYR A 157 6.10 14.97 15.27
CA TYR A 157 7.36 14.25 15.34
C TYR A 157 7.59 13.67 16.74
N ASN A 158 8.08 12.44 16.78
CA ASN A 158 8.41 11.73 18.01
C ASN A 158 9.91 11.83 18.29
N PHE A 159 10.26 12.47 19.39
CA PHE A 159 11.64 12.70 19.85
C PHE A 159 12.08 11.64 20.85
N ASP A 160 13.39 11.35 20.89
CA ASP A 160 14.00 10.23 21.63
C ASP A 160 13.25 8.90 21.44
N TRP A 161 12.54 8.78 20.33
CA TRP A 161 11.63 7.68 20.06
C TRP A 161 12.34 6.58 19.29
N LYS A 162 12.12 5.36 19.77
CA LYS A 162 12.45 4.15 19.04
C LYS A 162 11.20 3.74 18.27
N GLU A 163 11.22 3.94 16.95
CA GLU A 163 10.14 3.50 16.07
C GLU A 163 9.84 2.02 16.31
N HIS A 164 8.66 1.75 16.84
CA HIS A 164 8.06 0.43 16.79
C HIS A 164 7.58 0.22 15.34
N SER A 165 8.44 -0.28 14.45
CA SER A 165 7.95 -0.80 13.17
C SER A 165 6.84 -1.81 13.46
N PRO A 166 5.74 -1.83 12.70
CA PRO A 166 4.61 -2.73 12.97
C PRO A 166 4.94 -4.23 12.85
N LYS A 167 6.19 -4.64 12.54
CA LYS A 167 6.51 -6.06 12.27
C LYS A 167 7.63 -6.76 13.03
N ARG A 168 8.52 -6.15 13.84
CA ARG A 168 9.38 -6.87 14.85
C ARG A 168 10.43 -5.96 15.52
N PRO A 169 10.79 -6.22 16.80
CA PRO A 169 11.67 -5.37 17.59
C PRO A 169 13.14 -5.73 17.42
N THR A 170 13.92 -4.84 16.81
CA THR A 170 15.35 -4.77 17.13
C THR A 170 15.57 -3.47 17.88
N PRO A 171 15.88 -3.50 19.19
CA PRO A 171 16.44 -2.34 19.86
C PRO A 171 17.62 -1.79 19.10
N LEU A 172 17.53 -0.52 18.70
CA LEU A 172 18.75 0.22 18.43
C LEU A 172 19.62 0.08 19.69
N PRO A 173 20.90 -0.30 19.55
CA PRO A 173 21.78 -0.43 20.69
C PRO A 173 21.84 0.93 21.41
N VAL A 174 21.58 0.92 22.72
CA VAL A 174 21.86 2.08 23.57
C VAL A 174 23.35 2.36 23.40
N ASN A 175 23.69 3.55 22.92
CA ASN A 175 25.06 3.86 22.56
C ASN A 175 25.92 3.86 23.85
N PRO A 176 26.99 3.04 23.98
CA PRO A 176 27.73 2.89 25.24
C PRO A 176 28.33 4.20 25.79
N GLY A 177 28.51 5.19 24.91
CA GLY A 177 29.06 6.52 25.21
C GLY A 177 28.05 7.58 25.67
N GLU A 178 26.75 7.26 25.78
CA GLU A 178 25.73 8.24 26.17
C GLU A 178 25.97 8.82 27.57
N ARG A 179 25.84 10.15 27.68
CA ARG A 179 25.96 10.92 28.92
C ARG A 179 24.59 11.44 29.35
N ASN A 180 24.50 11.80 30.63
CA ASN A 180 23.35 12.50 31.20
C ASN A 180 23.48 13.99 30.90
N GLU A 181 22.75 14.50 29.91
CA GLU A 181 22.85 15.90 29.50
C GLU A 181 21.61 16.40 28.72
N PHE A 182 21.47 17.71 28.59
CA PHE A 182 20.53 18.30 27.64
C PHE A 182 21.13 18.27 26.24
N ILE A 183 20.42 17.67 25.30
CA ILE A 183 20.80 17.59 23.89
C ILE A 183 19.77 18.30 23.02
N TRP A 184 20.20 18.67 21.81
CA TRP A 184 19.32 19.14 20.75
C TRP A 184 19.04 17.99 19.78
N GLU A 185 17.77 17.83 19.43
CA GLU A 185 17.33 16.97 18.33
C GLU A 185 16.38 17.77 17.44
N SER A 186 16.39 17.48 16.14
CA SER A 186 15.42 18.02 15.19
C SER A 186 14.70 16.89 14.47
N GLY A 187 13.41 17.08 14.20
CA GLY A 187 12.67 16.20 13.30
C GLY A 187 12.76 16.64 11.84
N ASP A 188 11.77 16.20 11.06
CA ASP A 188 11.56 16.67 9.69
C ASP A 188 11.16 18.16 9.69
N LEU A 189 11.26 18.84 8.55
CA LEU A 189 10.81 20.23 8.41
C LEU A 189 9.28 20.30 8.26
N VAL A 190 8.72 21.50 8.44
CA VAL A 190 7.30 21.80 8.26
C VAL A 190 7.12 23.08 7.46
N ASP A 191 6.21 23.07 6.49
CA ASP A 191 5.77 24.27 5.80
C ASP A 191 4.66 24.97 6.60
N LEU A 192 4.89 26.23 6.97
CA LEU A 192 3.94 27.04 7.73
C LEU A 192 3.65 28.35 7.01
N SER A 193 2.39 28.77 7.05
CA SER A 193 1.93 30.08 6.58
C SER A 193 1.91 31.09 7.72
N PRO A 194 1.90 32.40 7.45
CA PRO A 194 1.67 33.40 8.49
C PRO A 194 0.34 33.14 9.19
N GLY A 195 0.35 33.12 10.51
CA GLY A 195 -0.82 32.80 11.29
C GLY A 195 -0.52 32.40 12.74
N GLU A 196 -1.59 32.12 13.46
CA GLU A 196 -1.54 31.58 14.82
C GLU A 196 -1.76 30.06 14.78
N TYR A 197 -0.97 29.36 15.58
CA TYR A 197 -0.99 27.92 15.74
C TYR A 197 -0.93 27.56 17.23
N ALA A 198 -1.25 26.30 17.55
CA ALA A 198 -0.96 25.71 18.84
C ALA A 198 0.20 24.73 18.69
N ILE A 199 1.21 24.84 19.56
CA ILE A 199 2.23 23.80 19.69
C ILE A 199 1.87 22.91 20.88
N GLU A 200 2.00 21.61 20.71
CA GLU A 200 1.67 20.61 21.72
C GLU A 200 2.86 19.74 22.06
N LEU A 201 3.07 19.50 23.35
CA LEU A 201 3.98 18.48 23.88
C LEU A 201 3.18 17.35 24.54
N SER A 202 3.31 16.16 23.98
CA SER A 202 2.58 14.96 24.39
C SER A 202 3.54 13.86 24.84
N THR A 203 3.18 13.13 25.90
CA THR A 203 3.96 11.96 26.33
C THR A 203 3.65 10.76 25.44
N LEU A 204 4.65 9.93 25.11
CA LEU A 204 4.43 8.71 24.34
C LEU A 204 4.41 7.45 25.21
N VAL A 205 3.71 6.42 24.71
CA VAL A 205 3.63 5.08 25.32
C VAL A 205 4.53 4.12 24.55
N HIS A 206 5.54 3.53 25.20
CA HIS A 206 6.40 2.50 24.59
C HIS A 206 6.94 1.51 25.61
N GLY A 207 7.46 0.38 25.13
CA GLY A 207 8.21 -0.58 25.95
C GLY A 207 9.67 -0.17 26.15
N GLY A 208 10.28 -0.60 27.27
CA GLY A 208 11.71 -0.37 27.59
C GLY A 208 11.95 0.44 28.87
N PRO A 209 13.21 0.70 29.26
CA PRO A 209 13.53 1.57 30.38
C PRO A 209 13.16 3.03 30.03
N PHE A 210 12.25 3.64 30.80
CA PHE A 210 11.76 5.01 30.58
C PHE A 210 12.09 5.93 31.75
N THR A 211 12.24 7.22 31.45
CA THR A 211 12.52 8.27 32.44
C THR A 211 11.57 9.46 32.28
N PHE A 212 11.73 10.45 33.16
CA PHE A 212 11.06 11.74 33.03
C PHE A 212 11.43 12.42 31.72
N ARG A 213 10.46 13.12 31.14
CA ARG A 213 10.67 13.95 29.95
C ARG A 213 10.95 15.35 30.42
N LYS A 214 12.13 15.89 30.12
CA LYS A 214 12.49 17.27 30.48
C LYS A 214 12.77 18.07 29.22
N ILE A 215 11.93 19.04 28.90
CA ILE A 215 12.04 19.90 27.72
C ILE A 215 12.46 21.30 28.16
N ALA A 216 13.64 21.74 27.74
CA ALA A 216 14.18 23.04 28.12
C ALA A 216 13.84 24.14 27.11
N LYS A 217 13.69 23.80 25.83
CA LYS A 217 13.49 24.80 24.77
C LYS A 217 13.00 24.17 23.48
N ILE A 218 12.22 24.93 22.71
CA ILE A 218 11.82 24.59 21.35
C ILE A 218 12.23 25.76 20.45
N VAL A 219 12.81 25.47 19.28
CA VAL A 219 13.17 26.47 18.28
C VAL A 219 12.64 26.05 16.92
N LEU A 220 11.95 26.96 16.24
CA LEU A 220 11.60 26.84 14.83
C LEU A 220 12.47 27.83 14.06
N CYS A 221 13.22 27.38 13.06
CA CYS A 221 14.03 28.28 12.24
C CYS A 221 13.87 27.92 10.76
N ALA A 222 13.68 28.92 9.91
CA ALA A 222 13.59 28.73 8.47
C ALA A 222 14.95 28.51 7.78
N ASP A 223 16.05 28.56 8.54
CA ASP A 223 17.35 28.08 8.07
C ASP A 223 17.33 26.54 8.01
N PRO A 224 17.32 25.94 6.81
CA PRO A 224 17.03 24.52 6.64
C PRO A 224 18.15 23.60 7.13
N LEU A 225 19.40 24.06 7.09
CA LEU A 225 20.58 23.26 7.43
C LEU A 225 21.25 23.71 8.73
N LEU A 226 20.58 24.55 9.53
CA LEU A 226 21.03 24.92 10.87
C LEU A 226 21.33 23.67 11.70
N GLU A 227 22.57 23.47 12.14
CA GLU A 227 23.00 22.27 12.88
C GLU A 227 22.83 22.40 14.40
N ASN A 228 22.83 23.62 14.93
CA ASN A 228 22.69 23.88 16.36
C ASN A 228 21.97 25.21 16.61
N PRO A 229 20.79 25.20 17.24
CA PRO A 229 20.00 26.41 17.50
C PRO A 229 20.33 27.10 18.84
N GLU A 230 21.43 26.74 19.53
CA GLU A 230 21.75 27.26 20.86
C GLU A 230 21.76 28.80 20.94
N SER A 231 22.27 29.47 19.90
CA SER A 231 22.35 30.94 19.84
C SER A 231 21.00 31.63 19.59
N ILE A 232 19.95 30.88 19.25
CA ILE A 232 18.62 31.41 18.97
C ILE A 232 17.84 31.43 20.28
N SER A 233 17.85 32.54 21.01
CA SER A 233 17.10 32.71 22.27
C SER A 233 15.89 33.62 22.19
N GLU A 234 15.81 34.41 21.13
CA GLU A 234 14.76 35.41 20.92
C GLU A 234 14.08 35.18 19.57
N ASN A 235 12.88 35.74 19.41
CA ASN A 235 12.15 35.69 18.15
C ASN A 235 12.66 36.77 17.20
N GLY A 236 12.80 36.46 15.92
CA GLY A 236 13.25 37.42 14.91
C GLY A 236 14.05 36.77 13.79
N GLU A 237 14.81 37.57 13.06
CA GLU A 237 15.67 37.11 11.98
C GLU A 237 17.08 36.74 12.49
N TYR A 238 17.60 35.62 12.01
CA TYR A 238 18.94 35.12 12.34
C TYR A 238 19.78 34.94 11.08
N PRO A 239 21.10 35.24 11.12
CA PRO A 239 21.97 35.06 9.97
C PRO A 239 21.96 33.63 9.44
N ALA A 240 21.99 33.49 8.11
CA ALA A 240 22.16 32.20 7.47
C ALA A 240 23.42 31.49 7.97
N CYS A 241 23.30 30.21 8.32
CA CYS A 241 24.42 29.37 8.69
C CYS A 241 25.27 29.01 7.47
N ASP A 242 26.55 28.70 7.70
CA ASP A 242 27.47 28.37 6.63
C ASP A 242 27.08 27.11 5.85
N PRO A 243 26.57 26.03 6.47
CA PRO A 243 26.00 24.89 5.73
C PRO A 243 24.92 25.30 4.71
N THR A 244 23.99 26.18 5.11
CA THR A 244 22.94 26.68 4.22
C THR A 244 23.49 27.53 3.10
N LYS A 245 24.40 28.47 3.38
CA LYS A 245 25.05 29.27 2.34
C LYS A 245 25.76 28.40 1.29
N GLN A 246 26.45 27.35 1.74
CA GLN A 246 27.20 26.46 0.85
C GLN A 246 26.30 25.57 -0.02
N ALA A 247 25.12 25.19 0.49
CA ALA A 247 24.23 24.23 -0.17
C ALA A 247 22.94 24.87 -0.73
N TRP A 248 22.79 26.20 -0.67
CA TRP A 248 21.55 26.91 -0.99
C TRP A 248 20.96 26.54 -2.35
N ASN A 249 21.79 26.54 -3.40
CA ASN A 249 21.31 26.20 -4.75
C ASN A 249 20.82 24.75 -4.85
N ALA A 250 21.48 23.80 -4.18
CA ALA A 250 21.01 22.43 -4.13
C ALA A 250 19.73 22.32 -3.28
N TRP A 251 19.60 23.10 -2.21
CA TRP A 251 18.42 23.13 -1.35
C TRP A 251 17.18 23.65 -2.09
N ASN A 252 17.31 24.74 -2.85
CA ASN A 252 16.19 25.29 -3.63
C ASN A 252 15.73 24.34 -4.74
N GLN A 253 16.64 23.51 -5.24
CA GLN A 253 16.42 22.55 -6.33
C GLN A 253 16.31 21.11 -5.83
N ARG A 254 15.94 20.92 -4.55
CA ARG A 254 15.81 19.58 -3.97
C ARG A 254 14.57 18.84 -4.51
N PRO A 255 14.57 17.51 -4.52
CA PRO A 255 13.41 16.73 -4.96
C PRO A 255 12.16 17.12 -4.18
N GLY A 256 11.06 17.36 -4.89
CA GLY A 256 9.78 17.77 -4.32
C GLY A 256 9.63 19.26 -3.99
N SER A 257 10.66 20.11 -4.12
CA SER A 257 10.52 21.56 -3.88
C SER A 257 9.81 22.32 -5.02
N LEU A 258 9.67 21.69 -6.19
CA LEU A 258 8.99 22.24 -7.35
C LEU A 258 7.81 21.35 -7.75
N PRO A 259 6.68 21.92 -8.18
CA PRO A 259 5.57 21.14 -8.75
C PRO A 259 6.04 20.27 -9.91
N TRP A 260 5.62 19.01 -9.94
CA TRP A 260 6.09 18.03 -10.92
C TRP A 260 5.80 18.44 -12.38
N GLU A 261 4.66 19.08 -12.60
CA GLU A 261 4.20 19.60 -13.89
C GLU A 261 5.09 20.72 -14.41
N ALA A 262 5.72 21.48 -13.51
CA ALA A 262 6.63 22.58 -13.86
C ALA A 262 8.03 22.09 -14.28
N LEU A 263 8.36 20.83 -14.02
CA LEU A 263 9.67 20.26 -14.38
C LEU A 263 9.72 19.90 -15.87
N SER A 264 10.87 20.21 -16.50
CA SER A 264 11.20 19.67 -17.83
C SER A 264 11.45 18.17 -17.78
N GLU A 265 11.36 17.49 -18.93
CA GLU A 265 11.63 16.05 -19.03
C GLU A 265 13.03 15.65 -18.51
N ALA A 266 14.05 16.46 -18.82
CA ALA A 266 15.41 16.23 -18.32
C ALA A 266 15.51 16.30 -16.79
N GLN A 267 14.79 17.24 -16.16
CA GLN A 267 14.75 17.37 -14.71
C GLN A 267 13.97 16.21 -14.06
N ARG A 268 12.84 15.80 -14.64
CA ARG A 268 12.08 14.64 -14.16
C ARG A 268 12.94 13.37 -14.21
N ASN A 269 13.63 13.13 -15.32
CA ASN A 269 14.52 11.98 -15.46
C ASN A 269 15.68 12.01 -14.45
N TYR A 270 16.25 13.18 -14.20
CA TYR A 270 17.29 13.36 -13.19
C TYR A 270 16.79 13.01 -11.77
N TYR A 271 15.60 13.45 -11.37
CA TYR A 271 15.03 13.11 -10.06
C TYR A 271 14.63 11.63 -9.95
N LEU A 272 14.07 11.04 -11.01
CA LEU A 272 13.74 9.61 -11.04
C LEU A 272 14.99 8.74 -10.90
N GLU A 273 16.08 9.12 -11.57
CA GLU A 273 17.37 8.44 -11.46
C GLU A 273 17.91 8.54 -10.02
N TRP A 274 17.93 9.74 -9.45
CA TRP A 274 18.34 9.93 -8.06
C TRP A 274 17.47 9.12 -7.09
N ARG A 275 16.14 9.14 -7.24
CA ARG A 275 15.21 8.38 -6.37
C ARG A 275 15.53 6.89 -6.44
N ARG A 276 15.81 6.35 -7.64
CA ARG A 276 16.20 4.94 -7.80
C ARG A 276 17.48 4.61 -7.04
N GLN A 277 18.53 5.41 -7.21
CA GLN A 277 19.80 5.20 -6.49
C GLN A 277 19.65 5.33 -4.98
N PHE A 278 18.83 6.29 -4.53
CA PHE A 278 18.57 6.50 -3.12
C PHE A 278 17.82 5.31 -2.50
N LEU A 279 16.74 4.84 -3.13
CA LEU A 279 15.98 3.68 -2.67
C LEU A 279 16.83 2.40 -2.69
N GLN A 280 17.67 2.22 -3.73
CA GLN A 280 18.63 1.12 -3.78
C GLN A 280 19.61 1.17 -2.60
N LYS A 281 20.15 2.36 -2.27
CA LYS A 281 21.02 2.52 -1.10
C LYS A 281 20.31 2.14 0.20
N LEU A 282 19.08 2.61 0.40
CA LEU A 282 18.28 2.28 1.58
C LEU A 282 18.02 0.77 1.72
N CYS A 283 17.85 0.07 0.60
CA CYS A 283 17.69 -1.38 0.55
C CYS A 283 19.01 -2.11 0.86
N GLU A 284 20.10 -1.77 0.18
CA GLU A 284 21.32 -2.58 0.20
C GLU A 284 22.25 -2.25 1.38
N ASN A 285 22.40 -0.97 1.73
CA ASN A 285 23.40 -0.52 2.70
C ASN A 285 23.06 0.85 3.31
N PRO A 286 22.03 0.96 4.17
CA PRO A 286 21.73 2.20 4.89
C PRO A 286 22.83 2.53 5.91
N GLU A 287 23.38 3.73 5.84
CA GLU A 287 24.48 4.20 6.71
C GLU A 287 23.95 5.01 7.91
N GLY A 288 24.24 4.54 9.11
CA GLY A 288 23.86 5.23 10.35
C GLY A 288 22.36 5.16 10.66
N ILE A 289 21.97 5.75 11.79
CA ILE A 289 20.60 5.62 12.34
C ILE A 289 19.55 6.31 11.45
N ALA A 290 19.90 7.45 10.84
CA ALA A 290 18.97 8.22 10.02
C ALA A 290 18.56 7.48 8.74
N GLU A 291 19.51 6.91 8.00
CA GLU A 291 19.18 6.12 6.80
C GLU A 291 18.50 4.80 7.17
N GLN A 292 18.83 4.18 8.30
CA GLN A 292 18.11 3.01 8.81
C GLN A 292 16.63 3.31 9.11
N ARG A 293 16.33 4.49 9.66
CA ARG A 293 14.94 4.95 9.84
C ARG A 293 14.23 5.16 8.50
N LEU A 294 14.89 5.80 7.53
CA LEU A 294 14.33 5.98 6.18
C LEU A 294 14.10 4.65 5.45
N ALA A 295 14.99 3.66 5.63
CA ALA A 295 14.84 2.33 5.06
C ALA A 295 13.66 1.54 5.65
N ALA A 296 13.15 1.94 6.83
CA ALA A 296 11.97 1.35 7.45
C ALA A 296 10.65 2.02 7.05
N LYS A 297 10.70 3.15 6.33
CA LYS A 297 9.53 3.87 5.80
C LYS A 297 9.04 3.24 4.49
N VAL A 298 7.74 3.36 4.19
CA VAL A 298 7.15 2.86 2.94
C VAL A 298 7.21 3.90 1.83
N TYR A 299 7.24 3.42 0.59
CA TYR A 299 7.08 4.25 -0.61
C TYR A 299 6.19 3.52 -1.62
N PHE A 300 5.65 4.28 -2.58
CA PHE A 300 4.99 3.70 -3.74
C PHE A 300 5.97 3.51 -4.90
N ASP A 301 6.05 2.28 -5.40
CA ASP A 301 6.81 1.94 -6.60
C ASP A 301 5.89 1.83 -7.81
N GLU A 302 5.96 2.82 -8.70
CA GLU A 302 5.07 2.91 -9.85
C GLU A 302 5.27 1.81 -10.88
N GLN A 303 6.44 1.16 -10.94
CA GLN A 303 6.71 0.13 -11.94
C GLN A 303 6.02 -1.20 -11.60
N VAL A 304 5.68 -1.40 -10.33
CA VAL A 304 5.06 -2.64 -9.82
C VAL A 304 3.77 -2.41 -9.03
N ASN A 305 3.35 -1.15 -8.90
CA ASN A 305 2.16 -0.69 -8.16
C ASN A 305 2.14 -1.16 -6.70
N LEU A 306 3.31 -1.18 -6.06
CA LEU A 306 3.50 -1.68 -4.70
C LEU A 306 3.72 -0.55 -3.71
N ILE A 307 3.20 -0.72 -2.50
CA ILE A 307 3.47 0.13 -1.34
C ILE A 307 4.13 -0.71 -0.26
N GLY A 308 5.40 -0.45 0.01
CA GLY A 308 6.19 -1.18 0.99
C GLY A 308 7.52 -0.50 1.27
N THR A 309 8.31 -1.09 2.16
CA THR A 309 9.68 -0.63 2.40
C THR A 309 10.58 -0.86 1.17
N PRO A 310 11.68 -0.11 1.01
CA PRO A 310 12.68 -0.36 -0.04
C PRO A 310 13.07 -1.83 -0.20
N GLN A 311 13.32 -2.52 0.92
CA GLN A 311 13.67 -3.94 0.92
C GLN A 311 12.51 -4.83 0.46
N GLU A 312 11.30 -4.65 1.00
CA GLU A 312 10.13 -5.46 0.63
C GLU A 312 9.82 -5.35 -0.86
N VAL A 313 9.87 -4.14 -1.43
CA VAL A 313 9.63 -3.93 -2.86
C VAL A 313 10.75 -4.55 -3.71
N ALA A 314 12.01 -4.42 -3.30
CA ALA A 314 13.14 -5.02 -4.01
C ALA A 314 13.07 -6.56 -4.04
N ASP A 315 12.72 -7.18 -2.90
CA ASP A 315 12.53 -8.63 -2.81
C ASP A 315 11.41 -9.11 -3.73
N GLU A 316 10.29 -8.39 -3.77
CA GLU A 316 9.16 -8.72 -4.64
C GLU A 316 9.54 -8.56 -6.13
N LYS A 317 10.24 -7.48 -6.50
CA LYS A 317 10.75 -7.30 -7.87
C LYS A 317 11.67 -8.45 -8.29
N LYS A 318 12.53 -8.93 -7.39
CA LYS A 318 13.40 -10.08 -7.64
C LYS A 318 12.61 -11.37 -7.82
N ALA A 319 11.58 -11.60 -6.99
CA ALA A 319 10.70 -12.75 -7.11
C ALA A 319 9.97 -12.74 -8.47
N MET A 320 9.42 -11.58 -8.86
CA MET A 320 8.78 -11.39 -10.16
C MET A 320 9.73 -11.61 -11.34
N ALA A 321 10.96 -11.09 -11.26
CA ALA A 321 11.97 -11.29 -12.30
C ALA A 321 12.31 -12.79 -12.45
N SER A 322 12.37 -13.53 -11.35
CA SER A 322 12.65 -14.97 -11.37
C SER A 322 11.53 -15.76 -12.05
N LEU A 323 10.27 -15.32 -11.95
CA LEU A 323 9.13 -15.95 -12.66
C LEU A 323 9.24 -15.77 -14.18
N LEU A 324 9.81 -14.66 -14.65
CA LEU A 324 10.02 -14.40 -16.08
C LEU A 324 11.11 -15.27 -16.71
N GLU A 325 12.03 -15.80 -15.89
CA GLU A 325 13.09 -16.71 -16.34
C GLU A 325 12.59 -18.15 -16.53
N VAL A 326 11.44 -18.50 -15.96
CA VAL A 326 10.84 -19.83 -16.09
C VAL A 326 10.44 -20.05 -17.57
N PRO A 327 10.89 -21.16 -18.20
CA PRO A 327 10.53 -21.43 -19.58
C PRO A 327 9.01 -21.55 -19.74
N HIS A 328 8.45 -20.87 -20.72
CA HIS A 328 7.05 -21.03 -21.07
C HIS A 328 6.90 -22.34 -21.85
N PRO A 329 6.06 -23.28 -21.39
CA PRO A 329 5.88 -24.53 -22.09
C PRO A 329 5.10 -24.32 -23.40
N ASP A 330 5.32 -25.18 -24.40
CA ASP A 330 4.43 -25.22 -25.58
C ASP A 330 3.09 -25.89 -25.20
N PHE A 331 3.09 -26.70 -24.14
CA PHE A 331 1.90 -27.33 -23.59
C PHE A 331 1.93 -27.34 -22.06
N ALA A 332 0.87 -26.84 -21.44
CA ALA A 332 0.60 -27.02 -20.03
C ALA A 332 -0.91 -27.02 -19.75
N GLU A 333 -1.38 -27.97 -18.94
CA GLU A 333 -2.80 -28.14 -18.62
C GLU A 333 -2.99 -28.54 -17.16
N PHE A 334 -3.93 -27.86 -16.49
CA PHE A 334 -4.44 -28.29 -15.18
C PHE A 334 -5.74 -29.08 -15.36
N ILE A 335 -5.89 -30.14 -14.59
CA ILE A 335 -7.12 -30.91 -14.45
C ILE A 335 -7.47 -30.90 -12.96
N GLU A 336 -8.55 -30.22 -12.60
CA GLU A 336 -9.02 -30.13 -11.22
C GLU A 336 -9.91 -31.33 -10.84
N ALA A 337 -10.21 -31.48 -9.56
CA ALA A 337 -11.04 -32.57 -9.05
C ALA A 337 -12.44 -32.56 -9.65
N GLU A 338 -13.02 -31.37 -9.85
CA GLU A 338 -14.34 -31.12 -10.44
C GLU A 338 -14.41 -31.34 -11.94
N ASP A 339 -13.27 -31.31 -12.65
CA ASP A 339 -13.20 -31.59 -14.09
C ASP A 339 -13.25 -33.09 -14.40
N MET A 340 -13.01 -33.92 -13.37
CA MET A 340 -12.94 -35.37 -13.49
C MET A 340 -14.32 -36.01 -13.42
N GLN A 341 -14.61 -36.88 -14.38
CA GLN A 341 -15.82 -37.70 -14.42
C GLN A 341 -15.66 -38.92 -13.51
N ILE A 342 -16.41 -38.92 -12.40
CA ILE A 342 -16.42 -40.03 -11.45
C ILE A 342 -17.11 -41.25 -12.07
N SER A 343 -16.34 -42.31 -12.28
CA SER A 343 -16.88 -43.60 -12.72
C SER A 343 -17.28 -44.48 -11.54
N LYS A 344 -16.48 -44.47 -10.46
CA LYS A 344 -16.72 -45.29 -9.27
C LYS A 344 -15.92 -44.80 -8.06
N GLY A 345 -16.49 -44.86 -6.86
CA GLY A 345 -15.76 -44.87 -5.57
C GLY A 345 -15.06 -43.58 -5.14
N TRP A 346 -14.70 -42.66 -6.05
CA TRP A 346 -14.24 -41.33 -5.70
C TRP A 346 -15.43 -40.43 -5.35
N GLU A 347 -15.20 -39.49 -4.44
CA GLU A 347 -16.14 -38.44 -4.07
C GLU A 347 -15.46 -37.08 -4.23
N ILE A 348 -16.14 -36.11 -4.85
CA ILE A 348 -15.70 -34.72 -4.91
C ILE A 348 -16.11 -34.02 -3.60
N LYS A 349 -15.16 -33.42 -2.88
CA LYS A 349 -15.42 -32.71 -1.61
C LYS A 349 -14.70 -31.38 -1.50
N ASP A 350 -15.33 -30.44 -0.80
CA ASP A 350 -14.69 -29.20 -0.37
C ASP A 350 -13.73 -29.47 0.81
N MET A 351 -12.54 -28.86 0.78
CA MET A 351 -11.61 -28.84 1.91
C MET A 351 -10.92 -27.48 2.00
N SER A 352 -10.77 -26.95 3.22
CA SER A 352 -10.22 -25.62 3.45
C SER A 352 -8.72 -25.48 3.20
N ASP A 353 -8.00 -26.59 3.11
CA ASP A 353 -6.55 -26.66 2.85
C ASP A 353 -6.20 -27.12 1.41
N ALA A 354 -7.21 -27.31 0.56
CA ALA A 354 -7.07 -27.62 -0.86
C ALA A 354 -7.10 -26.34 -1.72
N SER A 355 -6.68 -26.44 -2.98
CA SER A 355 -6.75 -25.34 -3.94
C SER A 355 -8.14 -25.14 -4.58
N GLY A 356 -9.11 -25.96 -4.19
CA GLY A 356 -10.46 -26.05 -4.75
C GLY A 356 -11.16 -27.24 -4.11
N LYS A 357 -11.82 -28.07 -4.94
CA LYS A 357 -12.35 -29.35 -4.48
C LYS A 357 -11.28 -30.44 -4.56
N ILE A 358 -11.53 -31.55 -3.89
CA ILE A 358 -10.66 -32.73 -3.92
C ILE A 358 -11.42 -33.97 -4.34
N LEU A 359 -10.73 -34.90 -4.99
CA LEU A 359 -11.15 -36.30 -5.14
C LEU A 359 -10.72 -37.09 -3.91
N MET A 360 -11.69 -37.57 -3.14
CA MET A 360 -11.45 -38.39 -1.96
C MET A 360 -11.96 -39.82 -2.15
N ALA A 361 -11.12 -40.80 -1.83
CA ALA A 361 -11.54 -42.20 -1.71
C ALA A 361 -11.05 -42.76 -0.36
N GLY A 362 -11.96 -43.39 0.37
CA GLY A 362 -11.72 -44.03 1.66
C GLY A 362 -10.85 -45.26 1.55
N TYR A 363 -10.23 -45.67 2.66
CA TYR A 363 -9.41 -46.88 2.71
C TYR A 363 -10.22 -48.15 2.38
N ALA A 364 -11.41 -48.29 2.98
CA ALA A 364 -12.28 -49.47 2.86
C ALA A 364 -13.04 -49.54 1.53
N ASP A 365 -13.05 -48.45 0.77
CA ASP A 365 -13.72 -48.42 -0.54
C ASP A 365 -13.00 -49.38 -1.49
N GLY A 366 -13.76 -50.06 -2.34
CA GLY A 366 -13.20 -50.95 -3.36
C GLY A 366 -12.38 -50.18 -4.41
N LEU A 367 -12.37 -50.69 -5.64
CA LEU A 367 -11.82 -49.94 -6.77
C LEU A 367 -12.53 -48.56 -6.88
N ALA A 368 -11.73 -47.50 -7.01
CA ALA A 368 -12.20 -46.15 -7.31
C ALA A 368 -11.56 -45.66 -8.61
N GLU A 369 -12.37 -45.10 -9.51
CA GLU A 369 -12.01 -44.69 -10.87
C GLU A 369 -12.65 -43.35 -11.22
N ALA A 370 -11.83 -42.42 -11.72
CA ALA A 370 -12.26 -41.13 -12.26
C ALA A 370 -11.48 -40.87 -13.56
N ASN A 371 -12.09 -40.24 -14.55
CA ASN A 371 -11.46 -40.01 -15.84
C ASN A 371 -11.62 -38.57 -16.34
N SER A 372 -10.71 -38.14 -17.22
CA SER A 372 -10.80 -36.88 -17.94
C SER A 372 -10.26 -37.07 -19.36
N ASN A 373 -10.75 -36.26 -20.30
CA ASN A 373 -10.23 -36.23 -21.65
C ASN A 373 -9.06 -35.23 -21.71
N LEU A 374 -8.01 -35.58 -22.46
CA LEU A 374 -6.81 -34.79 -22.62
C LEU A 374 -6.45 -34.74 -24.11
N GLU A 375 -6.06 -33.59 -24.65
CA GLU A 375 -5.62 -33.46 -26.04
C GLU A 375 -4.20 -32.92 -26.11
N LEU A 376 -3.25 -33.75 -26.56
CA LEU A 376 -1.84 -33.38 -26.65
C LEU A 376 -1.47 -32.87 -28.05
N PRO A 377 -0.80 -31.70 -28.17
CA PRO A 377 -0.53 -31.09 -29.47
C PRO A 377 0.57 -31.81 -30.27
N LYS A 378 1.49 -32.50 -29.61
CA LYS A 378 2.64 -33.18 -30.23
C LYS A 378 2.99 -34.45 -29.45
N ALA A 379 3.76 -35.34 -30.08
CA ALA A 379 4.33 -36.48 -29.39
C ALA A 379 5.61 -36.06 -28.65
N GLY A 380 5.87 -36.64 -27.48
CA GLY A 380 7.11 -36.42 -26.72
C GLY A 380 7.00 -36.76 -25.24
N THR A 381 8.00 -36.31 -24.47
CA THR A 381 8.03 -36.44 -23.02
C THR A 381 7.17 -35.37 -22.37
N TYR A 382 6.20 -35.80 -21.57
CA TYR A 382 5.38 -34.95 -20.72
C TYR A 382 5.69 -35.21 -19.24
N TYR A 383 5.78 -34.14 -18.46
CA TYR A 383 5.98 -34.15 -17.02
C TYR A 383 4.62 -34.02 -16.34
N VAL A 384 4.22 -35.09 -15.67
CA VAL A 384 2.90 -35.21 -15.04
C VAL A 384 3.07 -35.01 -13.55
N TRP A 385 2.56 -33.90 -13.06
CA TRP A 385 2.55 -33.52 -11.65
C TRP A 385 1.18 -33.83 -11.05
N VAL A 386 1.16 -34.40 -9.85
CA VAL A 386 -0.09 -34.60 -9.09
C VAL A 386 0.05 -34.01 -7.71
N ARG A 387 -0.89 -33.13 -7.33
CA ARG A 387 -1.03 -32.59 -5.98
C ARG A 387 -1.93 -33.50 -5.17
N TYR A 388 -1.40 -34.10 -4.13
CA TYR A 388 -2.16 -35.00 -3.27
C TYR A 388 -1.77 -34.85 -1.80
N HIS A 389 -2.69 -35.20 -0.92
CA HIS A 389 -2.49 -35.05 0.52
C HIS A 389 -1.67 -36.21 1.07
N LEU A 390 -0.45 -35.93 1.48
CA LEU A 390 0.44 -36.92 2.06
C LEU A 390 0.19 -37.04 3.57
N TYR A 391 0.02 -38.28 4.04
CA TYR A 391 -0.21 -38.59 5.45
C TYR A 391 1.05 -39.15 6.12
N HIS A 392 1.41 -38.58 7.27
CA HIS A 392 2.46 -39.08 8.13
C HIS A 392 2.24 -40.57 8.48
N LYS A 393 3.24 -41.42 8.16
CA LYS A 393 3.27 -42.88 8.40
C LYS A 393 2.29 -43.75 7.57
N TYR A 394 1.52 -43.19 6.64
CA TYR A 394 0.58 -43.98 5.82
C TYR A 394 0.93 -43.95 4.34
N PHE A 395 0.52 -45.00 3.63
CA PHE A 395 0.51 -45.02 2.17
C PHE A 395 -0.85 -44.56 1.63
N ASN A 396 -0.80 -43.73 0.60
CA ASN A 396 -1.96 -43.24 -0.13
C ASN A 396 -1.77 -43.52 -1.63
N ILE A 397 -1.29 -44.71 -1.98
CA ILE A 397 -0.95 -45.08 -3.37
C ILE A 397 -2.18 -45.01 -4.27
N PHE A 398 -2.03 -44.36 -5.42
CA PHE A 398 -2.95 -44.36 -6.55
C PHE A 398 -2.14 -44.36 -7.85
N ASP A 399 -2.79 -44.65 -8.96
CA ASP A 399 -2.17 -44.61 -10.28
C ASP A 399 -2.96 -43.75 -11.25
N LEU A 400 -2.22 -43.16 -12.18
CA LEU A 400 -2.73 -42.37 -13.28
C LEU A 400 -2.30 -43.05 -14.57
N SER A 401 -3.26 -43.39 -15.42
CA SER A 401 -3.00 -44.08 -16.68
C SER A 401 -3.54 -43.27 -17.86
N PHE A 402 -2.79 -43.30 -18.96
CA PHE A 402 -3.14 -42.66 -20.22
C PHE A 402 -3.51 -43.76 -21.21
N SER A 403 -4.64 -43.61 -21.90
CA SER A 403 -5.07 -44.56 -22.94
C SER A 403 -5.46 -43.83 -24.22
N ASP A 404 -5.29 -44.46 -25.37
CA ASP A 404 -5.81 -43.96 -26.64
C ASP A 404 -7.34 -44.17 -26.77
N SER A 405 -7.90 -43.72 -27.89
CA SER A 405 -9.33 -43.91 -28.21
C SER A 405 -9.77 -45.37 -28.35
N GLU A 406 -8.83 -46.30 -28.53
CA GLU A 406 -9.08 -47.74 -28.60
C GLU A 406 -8.99 -48.41 -27.22
N GLY A 407 -8.67 -47.64 -26.16
CA GLY A 407 -8.54 -48.12 -24.79
C GLY A 407 -7.21 -48.79 -24.48
N LYS A 408 -6.22 -48.68 -25.37
CA LYS A 408 -4.87 -49.21 -25.14
C LYS A 408 -4.12 -48.27 -24.20
N THR A 409 -3.66 -48.80 -23.07
CA THR A 409 -2.83 -48.04 -22.11
C THR A 409 -1.47 -47.71 -22.72
N LEU A 410 -1.16 -46.42 -22.77
CA LEU A 410 0.07 -45.85 -23.31
C LEU A 410 1.12 -45.63 -22.21
N ALA A 411 0.68 -45.16 -21.04
CA ALA A 411 1.53 -44.94 -19.87
C ALA A 411 0.75 -45.20 -18.58
N LYS A 412 1.46 -45.61 -17.52
CA LYS A 412 0.92 -45.77 -16.17
C LYS A 412 1.91 -45.25 -15.14
N LEU A 413 1.49 -44.25 -14.36
CA LEU A 413 2.29 -43.55 -13.37
C LEU A 413 1.74 -43.85 -11.97
N ASN A 414 2.61 -44.14 -11.01
CA ASN A 414 2.22 -44.46 -9.64
C ASN A 414 2.65 -43.32 -8.71
N TYR A 415 1.73 -42.87 -7.86
CA TYR A 415 1.94 -41.78 -6.90
C TYR A 415 1.71 -42.26 -5.46
N GLY A 416 2.08 -41.44 -4.47
CA GLY A 416 1.78 -41.73 -3.07
C GLY A 416 2.74 -42.74 -2.44
N GLN A 417 3.98 -42.78 -2.93
CA GLN A 417 5.07 -43.63 -2.42
C GLN A 417 6.32 -42.86 -1.94
N PRO A 418 6.24 -41.67 -1.31
CA PRO A 418 7.46 -40.93 -0.99
C PRO A 418 8.37 -41.72 -0.04
N GLU A 419 9.67 -41.74 -0.37
CA GLU A 419 10.71 -42.48 0.33
C GLU A 419 10.93 -41.96 1.76
N ASP A 420 10.60 -40.70 2.03
CA ASP A 420 10.84 -39.96 3.27
C ASP A 420 9.63 -39.89 4.24
N ARG A 421 8.56 -40.66 3.99
CA ARG A 421 7.28 -40.55 4.74
C ARG A 421 7.39 -40.75 6.26
N PHE A 422 8.41 -41.47 6.73
CA PHE A 422 8.66 -41.69 8.16
C PHE A 422 9.43 -40.55 8.83
N SER A 423 10.14 -39.72 8.05
CA SER A 423 10.86 -38.54 8.55
C SER A 423 10.01 -37.25 8.56
N ARG A 424 8.87 -37.23 7.87
CA ARG A 424 7.94 -36.08 7.88
C ARG A 424 7.22 -35.95 9.22
N ARG A 425 6.91 -34.73 9.66
CA ARG A 425 6.21 -34.45 10.92
C ARG A 425 4.73 -34.08 10.77
N ASP A 426 4.33 -33.61 9.59
CA ASP A 426 3.00 -33.03 9.35
C ASP A 426 2.31 -33.66 8.12
N ASN A 427 0.97 -33.61 8.12
CA ASN A 427 0.16 -33.99 6.95
C ASN A 427 -0.07 -32.74 6.09
N LEU A 428 0.21 -32.80 4.79
CA LEU A 428 0.08 -31.67 3.89
C LEU A 428 -0.09 -32.12 2.43
N PHE A 429 -0.69 -31.25 1.61
CA PHE A 429 -0.69 -31.41 0.16
C PHE A 429 0.70 -31.19 -0.41
N THR A 430 1.17 -32.14 -1.22
CA THR A 430 2.48 -32.09 -1.89
C THR A 430 2.30 -32.37 -3.38
N TRP A 431 3.19 -31.78 -4.19
CA TRP A 431 3.35 -32.13 -5.59
C TRP A 431 4.35 -33.30 -5.73
N GLU A 432 4.09 -34.22 -6.65
CA GLU A 432 5.01 -35.28 -7.10
C GLU A 432 4.96 -35.32 -8.62
N CYS A 433 6.11 -35.48 -9.28
CA CYS A 433 6.24 -35.49 -10.74
C CYS A 433 6.72 -36.85 -11.24
N HIS A 434 6.12 -37.34 -12.32
CA HIS A 434 6.66 -38.43 -13.12
C HIS A 434 6.65 -38.07 -14.62
N PRO A 435 7.74 -38.35 -15.37
CA PRO A 435 7.74 -38.20 -16.81
C PRO A 435 7.02 -39.36 -17.52
N ALA A 436 6.39 -39.08 -18.66
CA ALA A 436 5.75 -40.05 -19.53
C ALA A 436 5.96 -39.70 -21.01
N GLU A 437 6.33 -40.70 -21.83
CA GLU A 437 6.32 -40.55 -23.29
C GLU A 437 4.89 -40.76 -23.82
N LEU A 438 4.31 -39.73 -24.42
CA LEU A 438 2.93 -39.74 -24.90
C LEU A 438 2.85 -39.32 -26.38
N PRO A 439 1.93 -39.91 -27.18
CA PRO A 439 1.69 -39.48 -28.56
C PRO A 439 0.85 -38.20 -28.63
N ALA A 440 0.86 -37.54 -29.78
CA ALA A 440 -0.08 -36.46 -30.08
C ALA A 440 -1.52 -36.99 -30.21
N GLY A 441 -2.49 -36.14 -29.91
CA GLY A 441 -3.92 -36.39 -30.12
C GLY A 441 -4.70 -36.59 -28.82
N LYS A 442 -5.94 -37.07 -28.97
CA LYS A 442 -6.90 -37.25 -27.88
C LYS A 442 -6.60 -38.51 -27.08
N LEU A 443 -6.42 -38.33 -25.78
CA LEU A 443 -6.13 -39.36 -24.79
C LEU A 443 -7.21 -39.37 -23.70
N LEU A 444 -7.44 -40.54 -23.13
CA LEU A 444 -8.21 -40.70 -21.91
C LEU A 444 -7.24 -40.80 -20.72
N LEU A 445 -7.38 -39.87 -19.80
CA LEU A 445 -6.72 -39.90 -18.50
C LEU A 445 -7.60 -40.66 -17.51
N LEU A 446 -7.03 -41.64 -16.81
CA LEU A 446 -7.76 -42.46 -15.84
C LEU A 446 -7.01 -42.53 -14.51
N LEU A 447 -7.61 -41.96 -13.47
CA LEU A 447 -7.16 -41.98 -12.09
C LEU A 447 -7.78 -43.19 -11.36
N ARG A 448 -6.93 -44.08 -10.85
CA ARG A 448 -7.35 -45.26 -10.09
C ARG A 448 -6.75 -45.28 -8.70
N LYS A 449 -7.56 -45.60 -7.71
CA LYS A 449 -7.05 -45.98 -6.39
C LYS A 449 -6.46 -47.39 -6.47
N ASN A 450 -5.26 -47.58 -5.93
CA ASN A 450 -4.66 -48.91 -5.79
C ASN A 450 -5.36 -49.70 -4.65
N VAL A 451 -5.62 -50.99 -4.89
CA VAL A 451 -6.35 -51.88 -3.98
C VAL A 451 -5.37 -52.89 -3.37
N GLY A 452 -5.25 -52.92 -2.04
CA GLY A 452 -4.34 -53.85 -1.35
C GLY A 452 -4.46 -53.83 0.18
N LYS A 453 -3.72 -54.72 0.86
CA LYS A 453 -3.70 -54.84 2.34
C LYS A 453 -2.53 -54.05 2.95
N GLY A 454 -2.84 -52.88 3.51
CA GLY A 454 -2.10 -52.12 4.53
C GLY A 454 -0.64 -51.68 4.29
N PRO A 455 -0.14 -50.68 5.05
CA PRO A 455 -0.86 -49.70 5.87
C PRO A 455 -1.32 -48.51 4.99
N TYR A 456 -2.54 -48.61 4.48
CA TYR A 456 -3.13 -47.63 3.57
C TYR A 456 -4.10 -46.70 4.30
N THR A 457 -4.25 -45.45 3.83
CA THR A 457 -5.23 -44.47 4.34
C THR A 457 -6.11 -43.90 3.21
N TYR A 458 -6.87 -42.85 3.48
CA TYR A 458 -7.61 -42.08 2.47
C TYR A 458 -6.67 -41.59 1.35
N ARG A 459 -7.18 -41.58 0.12
CA ARG A 459 -6.55 -40.86 -0.99
C ARG A 459 -7.27 -39.54 -1.14
N ARG A 460 -6.51 -38.47 -1.23
CA ARG A 460 -7.03 -37.13 -1.52
C ARG A 460 -6.16 -36.55 -2.62
N VAL A 461 -6.72 -36.42 -3.81
CA VAL A 461 -6.07 -35.81 -4.98
C VAL A 461 -6.75 -34.47 -5.20
N ASP A 462 -5.96 -33.42 -5.30
CA ASP A 462 -6.44 -32.04 -5.47
C ASP A 462 -6.44 -31.70 -6.97
N LYS A 463 -5.25 -31.65 -7.59
CA LYS A 463 -5.08 -31.26 -8.99
C LYS A 463 -4.02 -32.11 -9.70
N ILE A 464 -4.15 -32.21 -11.01
CA ILE A 464 -3.15 -32.79 -11.91
C ILE A 464 -2.65 -31.65 -12.82
N PHE A 465 -1.34 -31.56 -13.03
CA PHE A 465 -0.72 -30.61 -13.94
C PHE A 465 0.19 -31.35 -14.92
N ILE A 466 -0.03 -31.17 -16.21
CA ILE A 466 0.70 -31.87 -17.27
C ILE A 466 1.41 -30.82 -18.11
N THR A 467 2.72 -30.95 -18.33
CA THR A 467 3.49 -30.02 -19.15
C THR A 467 4.56 -30.72 -19.98
N ASP A 468 4.97 -30.15 -21.10
CA ASP A 468 6.12 -30.62 -21.88
C ASP A 468 7.48 -30.05 -21.41
N THR A 469 7.50 -29.28 -20.30
CA THR A 469 8.70 -28.62 -19.79
C THR A 469 9.20 -29.21 -18.47
N SER A 470 10.42 -29.76 -18.48
CA SER A 470 11.02 -30.46 -17.32
C SER A 470 11.28 -29.60 -16.08
N ALA A 471 11.59 -28.32 -16.28
CA ALA A 471 11.94 -27.39 -15.22
C ALA A 471 10.73 -26.65 -14.63
N LEU A 472 9.53 -26.89 -15.16
CA LEU A 472 8.34 -26.15 -14.77
C LEU A 472 7.62 -26.84 -13.61
N HIS A 473 7.66 -26.20 -12.44
CA HIS A 473 6.89 -26.61 -11.28
C HIS A 473 5.47 -26.00 -11.35
N PRO A 474 4.40 -26.75 -10.98
CA PRO A 474 3.02 -26.24 -11.03
C PRO A 474 2.82 -24.92 -10.29
N ASP A 475 3.42 -24.77 -9.09
CA ASP A 475 3.29 -23.54 -8.29
C ASP A 475 3.95 -22.30 -8.94
N THR A 476 4.78 -22.49 -9.97
CA THR A 476 5.42 -21.41 -10.74
C THR A 476 4.78 -21.20 -12.10
N PHE A 477 3.86 -22.07 -12.50
CA PHE A 477 3.22 -21.98 -13.80
C PHE A 477 2.18 -20.86 -13.81
N TRP A 478 2.18 -20.13 -14.92
CA TRP A 478 1.28 -19.03 -15.19
C TRP A 478 0.78 -19.23 -16.63
N ALA A 479 -0.54 -19.31 -16.82
CA ALA A 479 -1.16 -19.55 -18.13
C ALA A 479 -1.71 -18.24 -18.68
N PRO A 480 -1.30 -17.77 -19.87
CA PRO A 480 -1.86 -16.56 -20.48
C PRO A 480 -3.37 -16.74 -20.70
N LEU A 481 -4.14 -15.67 -20.48
CA LEU A 481 -5.59 -15.71 -20.69
C LEU A 481 -5.97 -15.48 -22.16
N SER A 482 -5.08 -14.87 -22.93
CA SER A 482 -5.26 -14.64 -24.35
C SER A 482 -3.91 -14.61 -25.08
N ASP A 483 -3.95 -14.71 -26.41
CA ASP A 483 -2.77 -14.51 -27.27
C ASP A 483 -2.35 -13.03 -27.33
N GLU A 484 -3.20 -12.12 -26.86
CA GLU A 484 -2.92 -10.70 -26.77
C GLU A 484 -2.12 -10.39 -25.49
N PRO A 485 -1.17 -9.45 -25.52
CA PRO A 485 -0.33 -9.15 -24.37
C PRO A 485 -1.09 -8.47 -23.22
N LEU A 486 -2.30 -8.00 -23.47
CA LEU A 486 -3.14 -7.31 -22.51
C LEU A 486 -4.56 -7.87 -22.53
N THR A 487 -4.95 -8.49 -21.42
CA THR A 487 -6.31 -8.95 -21.18
C THR A 487 -7.01 -8.01 -20.21
N LEU A 488 -8.21 -7.54 -20.58
CA LEU A 488 -9.09 -6.75 -19.71
C LEU A 488 -10.26 -7.63 -19.23
N TRP A 489 -10.58 -7.60 -17.94
CA TRP A 489 -11.88 -8.10 -17.46
C TRP A 489 -12.48 -7.21 -16.40
N GLN A 490 -13.82 -7.21 -16.36
CA GLN A 490 -14.61 -6.56 -15.32
C GLN A 490 -14.96 -7.60 -14.26
N SER A 491 -14.59 -7.33 -13.00
CA SER A 491 -15.02 -8.15 -11.87
C SER A 491 -16.53 -8.01 -11.65
N ARG A 492 -17.21 -9.15 -11.42
CA ARG A 492 -18.62 -9.14 -10.97
C ARG A 492 -18.77 -8.70 -9.54
N ASP A 493 -17.89 -9.18 -8.67
CA ASP A 493 -17.79 -8.71 -7.30
C ASP A 493 -16.54 -7.83 -7.15
N PRO A 494 -16.68 -6.50 -7.13
CA PRO A 494 -15.55 -5.60 -6.90
C PRO A 494 -14.89 -5.79 -5.51
N TRP A 495 -15.49 -6.61 -4.63
CA TRP A 495 -14.97 -6.96 -3.30
C TRP A 495 -14.30 -8.32 -3.21
N ASP A 496 -14.32 -9.12 -4.28
CA ASP A 496 -13.60 -10.38 -4.28
C ASP A 496 -12.11 -10.10 -4.13
N GLY A 497 -11.52 -10.67 -3.08
CA GLY A 497 -10.11 -10.49 -2.75
C GLY A 497 -9.24 -11.01 -3.87
N PHE A 498 -8.78 -10.13 -4.75
CA PHE A 498 -7.87 -10.49 -5.83
C PHE A 498 -6.42 -10.26 -5.42
N VAL A 499 -5.54 -11.15 -5.88
CA VAL A 499 -4.09 -11.00 -5.78
C VAL A 499 -3.53 -10.64 -7.15
N ARG A 500 -2.28 -10.17 -7.20
CA ARG A 500 -1.64 -9.70 -8.44
C ARG A 500 -1.50 -10.78 -9.53
N SER A 501 -1.72 -12.04 -9.20
CA SER A 501 -1.65 -13.18 -10.13
C SER A 501 -2.98 -13.91 -10.29
N SER A 502 -4.10 -13.33 -9.86
CA SER A 502 -5.41 -13.97 -9.98
C SER A 502 -5.85 -14.14 -11.44
N ALA A 503 -6.68 -15.15 -11.69
CA ALA A 503 -7.40 -15.32 -12.95
C ALA A 503 -8.85 -14.78 -12.80
N PRO A 504 -9.55 -14.49 -13.91
CA PRO A 504 -10.97 -14.18 -13.89
C PRO A 504 -11.78 -15.33 -13.28
N GLN A 505 -12.84 -15.00 -12.55
CA GLN A 505 -13.82 -15.98 -12.07
C GLN A 505 -14.85 -16.32 -13.15
N ALA A 506 -15.66 -17.36 -12.91
CA ALA A 506 -16.60 -17.89 -13.90
C ALA A 506 -17.69 -16.89 -14.33
N ASP A 507 -18.01 -15.91 -13.48
CA ASP A 507 -19.03 -14.89 -13.70
C ASP A 507 -18.47 -13.54 -14.19
N ASP A 508 -17.15 -13.35 -14.12
CA ASP A 508 -16.45 -12.17 -14.62
C ASP A 508 -16.66 -11.98 -16.13
N ILE A 509 -16.65 -10.71 -16.56
CA ILE A 509 -16.81 -10.36 -17.97
C ILE A 509 -15.45 -10.07 -18.57
N ILE A 510 -14.97 -10.97 -19.43
CA ILE A 510 -13.70 -10.85 -20.15
C ILE A 510 -13.92 -10.00 -21.42
N GLU A 511 -12.98 -9.08 -21.69
CA GLU A 511 -12.99 -8.12 -22.80
C GLU A 511 -14.33 -7.37 -22.96
N PRO A 512 -14.79 -6.66 -21.91
CA PRO A 512 -16.05 -5.95 -21.94
C PRO A 512 -15.98 -4.77 -22.93
N SER A 513 -16.68 -4.87 -24.06
CA SER A 513 -16.78 -3.77 -25.03
C SER A 513 -17.79 -2.70 -24.61
N SER A 514 -18.80 -3.06 -23.81
CA SER A 514 -19.75 -2.09 -23.26
C SER A 514 -20.34 -2.51 -21.91
N VAL A 515 -20.62 -1.52 -21.07
CA VAL A 515 -21.22 -1.68 -19.73
C VAL A 515 -22.46 -0.82 -19.64
N SER A 516 -23.60 -1.42 -19.27
CA SER A 516 -24.85 -0.69 -19.04
C SER A 516 -25.07 -0.49 -17.55
N LEU A 517 -25.29 0.77 -17.15
CA LEU A 517 -25.46 1.16 -15.76
C LEU A 517 -26.77 1.92 -15.58
N VAL A 518 -27.46 1.66 -14.47
CA VAL A 518 -28.61 2.44 -14.02
C VAL A 518 -28.25 3.03 -12.67
N ILE A 519 -28.14 4.35 -12.59
CA ILE A 519 -27.63 5.06 -11.42
C ILE A 519 -28.66 6.07 -10.94
N PRO A 520 -29.08 6.06 -9.66
CA PRO A 520 -29.92 7.13 -9.13
C PRO A 520 -29.20 8.48 -9.16
N GLU A 521 -29.97 9.56 -9.35
CA GLU A 521 -29.48 10.93 -9.19
C GLU A 521 -28.92 11.15 -7.78
N GLY A 522 -27.71 11.71 -7.68
CA GLY A 522 -27.01 11.94 -6.40
C GLY A 522 -26.18 10.75 -5.89
N ASP A 523 -26.17 9.62 -6.60
CA ASP A 523 -25.42 8.40 -6.26
C ASP A 523 -24.14 8.27 -7.10
N ALA A 524 -23.42 7.16 -6.94
CA ALA A 524 -22.31 6.78 -7.81
C ALA A 524 -22.36 5.28 -8.13
N ALA A 525 -22.11 4.93 -9.39
CA ALA A 525 -21.78 3.55 -9.75
C ALA A 525 -20.29 3.37 -9.72
N SER A 526 -19.85 2.15 -9.46
CA SER A 526 -18.45 1.84 -9.53
C SER A 526 -18.16 0.38 -9.69
N LEU A 527 -17.01 0.15 -10.29
CA LEU A 527 -16.66 -1.09 -10.95
C LEU A 527 -15.17 -1.32 -10.77
N LEU A 528 -14.79 -2.59 -10.69
CA LEU A 528 -13.41 -3.00 -10.64
C LEU A 528 -13.06 -3.64 -11.99
N PHE A 529 -12.06 -3.09 -12.64
CA PHE A 529 -11.47 -3.66 -13.85
C PHE A 529 -10.09 -4.18 -13.53
N HIS A 530 -9.75 -5.33 -14.09
CA HIS A 530 -8.43 -5.92 -14.01
C HIS A 530 -7.79 -5.88 -15.39
N LEU A 531 -6.59 -5.34 -15.44
CA LEU A 531 -5.72 -5.39 -16.60
C LEU A 531 -4.60 -6.38 -16.31
N ARG A 532 -4.53 -7.46 -17.06
CA ARG A 532 -3.46 -8.43 -16.95
C ARG A 532 -2.49 -8.28 -18.10
N ASN A 533 -1.24 -8.05 -17.76
CA ASN A 533 -0.16 -8.08 -18.73
C ASN A 533 0.31 -9.52 -18.88
N ASP A 534 -0.06 -10.13 -20.01
CA ASP A 534 0.32 -11.48 -20.36
C ASP A 534 1.72 -11.55 -21.02
N GLY A 535 2.30 -10.40 -21.35
CA GLY A 535 3.63 -10.26 -21.94
C GLY A 535 4.78 -10.27 -20.93
N ARG A 536 6.00 -10.26 -21.48
CA ARG A 536 7.27 -10.25 -20.72
C ARG A 536 7.84 -8.86 -20.44
N GLU A 537 7.28 -7.82 -21.05
CA GLU A 537 7.70 -6.44 -20.87
C GLU A 537 6.63 -5.63 -20.15
N THR A 538 7.04 -4.64 -19.36
CA THR A 538 6.10 -3.75 -18.69
C THR A 538 5.33 -2.92 -19.71
N ILE A 539 4.00 -2.99 -19.67
CA ILE A 539 3.13 -2.14 -20.47
C ILE A 539 2.88 -0.84 -19.70
N SER A 540 2.81 0.28 -20.41
CA SER A 540 2.49 1.57 -19.81
C SER A 540 1.33 2.22 -20.53
N LEU A 541 0.34 2.69 -19.77
CA LEU A 541 -0.88 3.28 -20.31
C LEU A 541 -1.25 4.59 -19.61
N THR A 542 -1.90 5.46 -20.38
CA THR A 542 -2.47 6.73 -19.91
C THR A 542 -3.96 6.68 -20.21
N PRO A 543 -4.81 6.41 -19.20
CA PRO A 543 -6.25 6.32 -19.39
C PRO A 543 -6.82 7.63 -19.94
N ARG A 544 -7.76 7.54 -20.86
CA ARG A 544 -8.51 8.70 -21.37
C ARG A 544 -10.00 8.48 -21.18
N VAL A 545 -10.70 9.54 -20.81
CA VAL A 545 -12.15 9.54 -20.62
C VAL A 545 -12.76 10.56 -21.57
N SER A 546 -13.83 10.17 -22.25
CA SER A 546 -14.67 11.06 -23.06
C SER A 546 -16.14 10.73 -22.86
N GLY A 547 -17.04 11.60 -23.35
CA GLY A 547 -18.50 11.44 -23.22
C GLY A 547 -19.16 12.54 -22.39
N THR A 548 -20.41 12.30 -21.99
CA THR A 548 -21.20 13.27 -21.20
C THR A 548 -21.05 13.06 -19.70
N ALA A 549 -20.69 11.85 -19.26
CA ALA A 549 -20.48 11.53 -17.86
C ALA A 549 -19.02 11.76 -17.43
N SER A 550 -18.84 12.31 -16.23
CA SER A 550 -17.52 12.33 -15.58
C SER A 550 -17.19 10.93 -15.06
N VAL A 551 -15.96 10.47 -15.29
CA VAL A 551 -15.46 9.19 -14.79
C VAL A 551 -14.16 9.42 -14.04
N GLN A 552 -14.06 8.84 -12.86
CA GLN A 552 -12.84 8.77 -12.08
C GLN A 552 -12.22 7.39 -12.24
N ILE A 553 -10.91 7.35 -12.49
CA ILE A 553 -10.13 6.13 -12.67
C ILE A 553 -9.01 6.16 -11.62
N ARG A 554 -9.02 5.19 -10.71
CA ARG A 554 -8.00 5.07 -9.67
C ARG A 554 -7.29 3.73 -9.77
N LEU A 555 -5.97 3.74 -9.70
CA LEU A 555 -5.14 2.55 -9.60
C LEU A 555 -5.33 1.89 -8.24
N VAL A 556 -5.55 0.58 -8.20
CA VAL A 556 -5.48 -0.19 -6.96
C VAL A 556 -4.01 -0.57 -6.68
N ALA A 557 -3.42 0.06 -5.67
CA ALA A 557 -2.07 -0.24 -5.20
C ALA A 557 -2.09 -1.31 -4.11
N TYR A 558 -1.02 -2.12 -4.09
CA TYR A 558 -0.89 -3.26 -3.18
C TYR A 558 0.02 -2.93 -2.00
N LEU A 559 -0.49 -3.08 -0.79
CA LEU A 559 0.25 -2.85 0.45
C LEU A 559 0.74 -4.18 1.03
N ASN A 560 1.99 -4.24 1.49
CA ASN A 560 2.52 -5.44 2.16
C ASN A 560 2.09 -5.53 3.64
N THR A 561 1.07 -6.32 3.94
CA THR A 561 0.59 -6.53 5.30
C THR A 561 1.24 -7.76 5.97
N ALA A 562 1.23 -7.82 7.31
CA ALA A 562 1.83 -8.93 8.04
C ALA A 562 1.08 -10.25 7.85
N LEU A 563 -0.25 -10.17 7.74
CA LEU A 563 -1.15 -11.31 7.70
C LEU A 563 -1.41 -11.80 6.28
N TYR A 564 -1.55 -10.87 5.33
CA TYR A 564 -2.04 -11.17 3.98
C TYR A 564 -1.03 -10.86 2.87
N LYS A 565 0.19 -10.43 3.24
CA LYS A 565 1.24 -10.02 2.29
C LYS A 565 0.73 -8.90 1.36
N TRP A 566 1.10 -8.92 0.08
CA TRP A 566 0.71 -7.92 -0.90
C TRP A 566 -0.79 -7.98 -1.20
N THR A 567 -1.56 -7.09 -0.57
CA THR A 567 -3.01 -7.01 -0.72
C THR A 567 -3.46 -5.69 -1.30
N PRO A 568 -4.50 -5.68 -2.16
CA PRO A 568 -5.09 -4.44 -2.65
C PRO A 568 -5.65 -3.65 -1.46
N ALA A 569 -5.20 -2.40 -1.30
CA ALA A 569 -5.54 -1.61 -0.12
C ALA A 569 -5.78 -0.12 -0.40
N ILE A 570 -5.07 0.46 -1.37
CA ILE A 570 -5.05 1.92 -1.57
C ILE A 570 -5.45 2.24 -3.01
N LEU A 571 -6.32 3.22 -3.19
CA LEU A 571 -6.75 3.73 -4.49
C LEU A 571 -5.99 5.03 -4.81
N LEU A 572 -5.20 5.04 -5.87
CA LEU A 572 -4.35 6.17 -6.27
C LEU A 572 -4.85 6.80 -7.57
N GLU A 573 -5.00 8.12 -7.61
CA GLU A 573 -5.19 8.86 -8.86
C GLU A 573 -3.85 8.94 -9.60
N ARG A 574 -3.73 8.25 -10.74
CA ARG A 574 -2.49 8.22 -11.53
C ARG A 574 -2.77 8.61 -12.97
N GLN A 575 -1.98 9.55 -13.50
CA GLN A 575 -2.03 9.91 -14.92
C GLN A 575 -1.49 8.80 -15.82
N ARG A 576 -0.51 8.05 -15.32
CA ARG A 576 0.17 6.98 -16.03
C ARG A 576 0.19 5.74 -15.15
N ILE A 577 -0.14 4.61 -15.73
CA ILE A 577 -0.26 3.32 -15.05
C ILE A 577 0.69 2.35 -15.73
N PHE A 578 1.43 1.59 -14.92
CA PHE A 578 2.34 0.55 -15.41
C PHE A 578 1.78 -0.81 -15.06
N LEU A 579 1.85 -1.74 -16.01
CA LEU A 579 1.34 -3.09 -15.88
C LEU A 579 2.55 -4.02 -15.90
N PRO A 580 2.95 -4.59 -14.77
CA PRO A 580 4.14 -5.42 -14.70
C PRO A 580 3.93 -6.74 -15.46
N PRO A 581 4.97 -7.33 -16.05
CA PRO A 581 4.89 -8.61 -16.75
C PRO A 581 4.26 -9.73 -15.90
N HIS A 582 3.37 -10.52 -16.48
CA HIS A 582 2.66 -11.63 -15.83
C HIS A 582 1.92 -11.24 -14.54
N GLN A 583 1.51 -9.97 -14.43
CA GLN A 583 0.78 -9.46 -13.27
C GLN A 583 -0.50 -8.72 -13.68
N ASN A 584 -1.42 -8.70 -12.74
CA ASN A 584 -2.64 -7.91 -12.77
C ASN A 584 -2.36 -6.52 -12.21
N THR A 585 -2.98 -5.54 -12.84
CA THR A 585 -3.10 -4.17 -12.36
C THR A 585 -4.56 -3.81 -12.40
N SER A 586 -5.12 -3.42 -11.26
CA SER A 586 -6.55 -3.20 -11.16
C SER A 586 -6.88 -1.71 -11.13
N LEU A 587 -7.99 -1.36 -11.78
CA LEU A 587 -8.52 -0.01 -11.85
C LEU A 587 -9.89 0.03 -11.21
N TRP A 588 -10.05 0.95 -10.27
CA TRP A 588 -11.32 1.29 -9.66
C TRP A 588 -11.95 2.43 -10.44
N ILE A 589 -13.08 2.15 -11.10
CA ILE A 589 -13.82 3.09 -11.92
C ILE A 589 -14.99 3.62 -11.11
N THR A 590 -15.12 4.94 -11.01
CA THR A 590 -16.23 5.59 -10.32
C THR A 590 -16.93 6.59 -11.25
N ILE A 591 -18.26 6.46 -11.36
CA ILE A 591 -19.12 7.34 -12.18
C ILE A 591 -20.11 8.01 -11.24
N PRO A 592 -19.81 9.23 -10.76
CA PRO A 592 -20.74 9.99 -9.92
C PRO A 592 -21.85 10.63 -10.76
N THR A 593 -23.05 10.74 -10.20
CA THR A 593 -24.15 11.53 -10.79
C THR A 593 -24.39 12.84 -10.04
N GLN A 594 -23.95 12.95 -8.78
CA GLN A 594 -24.15 14.13 -7.94
C GLN A 594 -23.52 15.38 -8.57
N GLY A 595 -24.34 16.41 -8.80
CA GLY A 595 -23.91 17.72 -9.32
C GLY A 595 -23.30 17.68 -10.72
N THR A 596 -23.33 16.53 -11.40
CA THR A 596 -22.58 16.27 -12.64
C THR A 596 -23.47 15.77 -13.76
N LEU A 597 -24.55 15.03 -13.48
CA LEU A 597 -25.45 14.48 -14.49
C LEU A 597 -26.92 14.71 -14.14
N ALA A 598 -27.71 15.20 -15.11
CA ALA A 598 -29.16 15.29 -15.00
C ALA A 598 -29.82 13.91 -15.22
N GLN A 599 -31.09 13.74 -14.85
CA GLN A 599 -31.86 12.54 -15.18
C GLN A 599 -31.91 12.30 -16.70
N GLY A 600 -31.79 11.03 -17.13
CA GLY A 600 -31.79 10.67 -18.55
C GLY A 600 -30.61 9.79 -18.95
N GLN A 601 -30.40 9.70 -20.26
CA GLN A 601 -29.35 8.87 -20.86
C GLN A 601 -28.05 9.66 -21.02
N HIS A 602 -26.96 9.04 -20.60
CA HIS A 602 -25.61 9.58 -20.64
C HIS A 602 -24.65 8.51 -21.16
N SER A 603 -23.48 8.97 -21.56
CA SER A 603 -22.42 8.07 -22.04
C SER A 603 -21.08 8.46 -21.45
N ALA A 604 -20.23 7.47 -21.28
CA ALA A 604 -18.81 7.64 -21.07
C ALA A 604 -18.06 6.61 -21.92
N LYS A 605 -16.86 6.94 -22.38
CA LYS A 605 -15.95 6.01 -23.01
C LYS A 605 -14.62 6.09 -22.29
N ILE A 606 -14.12 4.94 -21.85
CA ILE A 606 -12.79 4.81 -21.26
C ILE A 606 -11.88 4.16 -22.29
N GLU A 607 -10.77 4.81 -22.59
CA GLU A 607 -9.70 4.30 -23.45
C GLU A 607 -8.50 3.90 -22.59
N LEU A 608 -8.10 2.63 -22.66
CA LEU A 608 -6.99 2.03 -21.92
C LEU A 608 -5.97 1.48 -22.93
N GLY A 609 -5.23 2.38 -23.58
CA GLY A 609 -4.38 2.03 -24.72
C GLY A 609 -5.22 1.77 -25.96
N GLU A 610 -5.12 0.57 -26.54
CA GLU A 610 -5.92 0.17 -27.71
C GLU A 610 -7.32 -0.36 -27.32
N ARG A 611 -7.53 -0.68 -26.04
CA ARG A 611 -8.80 -1.18 -25.51
C ARG A 611 -9.74 -0.02 -25.19
N ASN A 612 -11.02 -0.22 -25.48
CA ASN A 612 -12.08 0.75 -25.26
C ASN A 612 -13.27 0.10 -24.58
N VAL A 613 -13.84 0.77 -23.59
CA VAL A 613 -15.07 0.33 -22.91
C VAL A 613 -16.10 1.45 -22.99
N ASP A 614 -17.24 1.16 -23.63
CA ASP A 614 -18.35 2.10 -23.73
C ASP A 614 -19.34 1.94 -22.56
N PHE A 615 -19.59 3.00 -21.82
CA PHE A 615 -20.54 3.06 -20.72
C PHE A 615 -21.85 3.70 -21.19
N LYS A 616 -22.95 2.95 -21.07
CA LYS A 616 -24.31 3.42 -21.30
C LYS A 616 -24.97 3.66 -19.95
N ILE A 617 -25.20 4.92 -19.60
CA ILE A 617 -25.58 5.31 -18.24
C ILE A 617 -26.98 5.89 -18.25
N GLN A 618 -27.93 5.22 -17.60
CA GLN A 618 -29.26 5.75 -17.35
C GLN A 618 -29.32 6.32 -15.93
N VAL A 619 -29.44 7.65 -15.83
CA VAL A 619 -29.68 8.33 -14.56
C VAL A 619 -31.18 8.33 -14.28
N ILE A 620 -31.60 7.72 -13.18
CA ILE A 620 -33.02 7.63 -12.75
C ILE A 620 -33.27 8.56 -11.57
N PRO A 621 -34.55 8.91 -11.28
CA PRO A 621 -34.88 9.73 -10.12
C PRO A 621 -34.27 9.18 -8.83
N ALA A 622 -33.83 10.10 -7.96
CA ALA A 622 -33.30 9.76 -6.65
C ALA A 622 -34.28 8.83 -5.93
N THR A 623 -33.80 7.65 -5.55
CA THR A 623 -34.60 6.69 -4.81
C THR A 623 -34.53 7.06 -3.32
N PRO A 624 -35.65 7.11 -2.57
CA PRO A 624 -35.58 7.29 -1.12
C PRO A 624 -34.93 6.06 -0.50
N LYS A 625 -33.63 6.15 -0.23
CA LYS A 625 -32.83 5.09 0.39
C LYS A 625 -32.33 5.57 1.74
N ARG A 626 -32.35 4.68 2.72
CA ARG A 626 -31.51 4.85 3.91
C ARG A 626 -30.05 4.71 3.45
N PRO A 627 -29.14 5.61 3.83
CA PRO A 627 -27.73 5.49 3.45
C PRO A 627 -27.15 4.19 4.01
N VAL A 628 -26.49 3.41 3.15
CA VAL A 628 -25.74 2.20 3.54
C VAL A 628 -24.32 2.35 2.97
N PRO A 629 -23.30 2.57 3.81
CA PRO A 629 -21.94 2.79 3.32
C PRO A 629 -21.22 1.47 2.99
N ILE A 630 -20.37 1.52 1.95
CA ILE A 630 -19.39 0.49 1.57
C ILE A 630 -17.94 1.04 1.69
N VAL A 631 -16.92 0.16 1.67
CA VAL A 631 -15.78 0.04 2.60
C VAL A 631 -14.46 -0.23 1.86
N GLY A 632 -13.30 0.29 2.32
CA GLY A 632 -12.01 -0.41 2.16
C GLY A 632 -11.20 -0.45 3.47
N GLY A 633 -10.82 -1.64 3.98
CA GLY A 633 -9.92 -1.83 5.14
C GLY A 633 -10.53 -2.53 6.40
N TRP A 634 -9.75 -3.40 7.07
CA TRP A 634 -10.15 -4.37 8.11
C TRP A 634 -10.40 -3.81 9.54
N CYS A 635 -10.80 -2.55 9.72
CA CYS A 635 -11.19 -2.03 11.05
C CYS A 635 -12.51 -1.27 11.03
N LYS A 636 -13.35 -1.54 12.03
CA LYS A 636 -14.51 -0.70 12.35
C LYS A 636 -14.00 0.65 12.84
N PRO A 637 -14.42 1.78 12.26
CA PRO A 637 -14.12 3.08 12.85
C PRO A 637 -14.85 3.25 14.19
N LEU A 638 -14.29 4.08 15.05
CA LEU A 638 -14.94 4.49 16.29
C LEU A 638 -16.07 5.47 15.95
N GLN A 639 -17.30 5.18 16.39
CA GLN A 639 -18.49 6.01 16.15
C GLN A 639 -18.46 7.30 16.99
N ARG A 640 -17.53 8.21 16.71
CA ARG A 640 -17.42 9.54 17.33
C ARG A 640 -17.21 10.56 16.23
N SER A 641 -17.87 11.71 16.33
CA SER A 641 -17.78 12.83 15.37
C SER A 641 -16.34 13.20 15.00
N SER A 642 -15.44 13.22 15.99
CA SER A 642 -14.01 13.55 15.78
C SER A 642 -13.25 12.58 14.89
N CYS A 643 -13.68 11.32 14.77
CA CYS A 643 -13.06 10.34 13.87
C CYS A 643 -13.52 10.56 12.42
N TRP A 644 -14.78 10.97 12.22
CA TRP A 644 -15.32 11.27 10.89
C TRP A 644 -14.74 12.53 10.30
N GLU A 645 -14.51 13.53 11.14
CA GLU A 645 -13.79 14.73 10.74
C GLU A 645 -12.37 14.37 10.29
N LEU A 646 -11.59 13.69 11.13
CA LEU A 646 -10.23 13.27 10.79
C LEU A 646 -10.16 12.54 9.43
N PHE A 647 -11.09 11.61 9.17
CA PHE A 647 -11.15 10.89 7.90
C PHE A 647 -11.42 11.80 6.69
N ARG A 648 -12.34 12.75 6.82
CA ARG A 648 -12.57 13.79 5.80
C ARG A 648 -11.28 14.55 5.47
N ASP A 649 -10.52 14.92 6.49
CA ASP A 649 -9.38 15.82 6.33
C ASP A 649 -8.14 15.12 5.79
N ILE A 650 -8.01 13.81 6.03
CA ILE A 650 -6.99 12.95 5.41
C ILE A 650 -7.45 12.29 4.09
N GLY A 651 -8.60 12.71 3.55
CA GLY A 651 -9.11 12.23 2.27
C GLY A 651 -9.69 10.81 2.26
N VAL A 652 -9.86 10.19 3.42
CA VAL A 652 -10.50 8.88 3.59
C VAL A 652 -12.00 9.08 3.74
N ASN A 653 -12.79 8.72 2.75
CA ASN A 653 -14.25 8.95 2.75
C ASN A 653 -15.07 7.68 2.52
N LEU A 654 -14.47 6.50 2.77
CA LEU A 654 -15.03 5.16 2.62
C LEU A 654 -14.82 4.35 3.91
N ILE A 655 -15.84 3.69 4.45
CA ILE A 655 -15.87 3.21 5.86
C ILE A 655 -16.50 1.81 6.00
N PHE A 656 -15.92 0.89 6.83
CA PHE A 656 -16.44 -0.47 7.11
C PHE A 656 -17.49 -0.57 8.22
N ASN A 657 -18.54 -1.38 7.98
CA ASN A 657 -19.32 -2.08 9.02
C ASN A 657 -19.92 -1.16 10.11
N THR A 658 -20.28 0.05 9.69
CA THR A 658 -20.87 1.13 10.50
C THR A 658 -21.94 1.84 9.68
N VAL A 659 -23.15 1.98 10.22
CA VAL A 659 -24.24 2.76 9.61
C VAL A 659 -24.04 4.22 10.01
N VAL A 660 -23.90 5.12 9.04
CA VAL A 660 -23.71 6.57 9.27
C VAL A 660 -24.95 7.32 8.79
N SER A 661 -25.42 8.30 9.55
CA SER A 661 -26.61 9.08 9.17
C SER A 661 -26.33 10.02 7.99
N GLN A 662 -27.39 10.41 7.26
CA GLN A 662 -27.26 11.33 6.12
C GLN A 662 -26.70 12.70 6.54
N GLU A 663 -27.09 13.17 7.73
CA GLU A 663 -26.58 14.42 8.30
C GLU A 663 -25.07 14.33 8.60
N GLU A 664 -24.60 13.22 9.17
CA GLU A 664 -23.16 13.00 9.39
C GLU A 664 -22.38 12.84 8.08
N MET A 665 -22.93 12.14 7.08
CA MET A 665 -22.29 12.02 5.77
C MET A 665 -22.10 13.38 5.09
N GLN A 666 -23.11 14.24 5.17
CA GLN A 666 -23.05 15.61 4.64
C GLN A 666 -22.08 16.49 5.44
N GLN A 667 -22.10 16.36 6.77
CA GLN A 667 -21.20 17.10 7.66
C GLN A 667 -19.73 16.75 7.43
N TYR A 668 -19.42 15.48 7.13
CA TYR A 668 -18.05 14.98 7.03
C TYR A 668 -17.61 14.62 5.60
N GLY A 669 -18.36 15.00 4.57
CA GLY A 669 -17.95 14.77 3.17
C GLY A 669 -17.74 13.30 2.80
N ILE A 670 -18.40 12.37 3.50
CA ILE A 670 -18.34 10.93 3.24
C ILE A 670 -19.08 10.66 1.93
N LYS A 671 -18.38 10.06 0.96
CA LYS A 671 -18.92 9.82 -0.39
C LYS A 671 -19.51 8.43 -0.48
N HIS A 672 -20.74 8.34 -0.97
CA HIS A 672 -21.51 7.11 -1.03
C HIS A 672 -21.03 6.18 -2.15
N PHE A 673 -21.18 4.89 -1.91
CA PHE A 673 -20.96 3.84 -2.87
C PHE A 673 -22.03 2.79 -2.65
N ALA A 674 -22.95 2.63 -3.61
CA ALA A 674 -23.95 1.58 -3.54
C ALA A 674 -23.89 0.65 -4.75
N LEU A 675 -23.93 -0.66 -4.45
CA LEU A 675 -24.61 -1.64 -5.27
C LEU A 675 -25.62 -2.34 -4.35
N SER A 676 -26.85 -2.50 -4.83
CA SER A 676 -28.04 -2.96 -4.12
C SER A 676 -27.94 -4.32 -3.42
N VAL A 677 -28.74 -4.55 -2.37
CA VAL A 677 -29.30 -5.88 -2.06
C VAL A 677 -30.84 -5.78 -2.10
N PRO A 678 -31.55 -6.52 -2.98
CA PRO A 678 -33.00 -6.62 -2.91
C PRO A 678 -33.48 -7.73 -1.95
N HIS A 679 -34.57 -7.38 -1.27
CA HIS A 679 -35.60 -8.17 -0.58
C HIS A 679 -35.29 -8.96 0.70
N GLN A 680 -35.85 -8.41 1.79
CA GLN A 680 -36.55 -9.16 2.82
C GLN A 680 -37.57 -10.11 2.19
N GLU A 681 -37.53 -11.39 2.53
CA GLU A 681 -38.76 -12.18 2.60
C GLU A 681 -39.34 -12.11 4.01
N GLU A 682 -40.66 -12.08 4.00
CA GLU A 682 -41.60 -11.66 5.02
C GLU A 682 -41.73 -12.61 6.24
N ASN A 683 -42.21 -12.00 7.33
CA ASN A 683 -43.19 -12.56 8.25
C ASN A 683 -42.96 -13.98 8.79
N MET A 684 -42.45 -14.06 10.02
CA MET A 684 -43.15 -14.83 11.03
C MET A 684 -43.53 -13.96 12.22
N VAL A 685 -44.80 -13.57 12.20
CA VAL A 685 -45.61 -13.25 13.37
C VAL A 685 -45.49 -14.41 14.37
N LYS A 686 -44.67 -14.23 15.42
CA LYS A 686 -44.99 -14.39 16.85
C LYS A 686 -43.75 -14.23 17.70
#